data_AF-A0A916BBU7-F1
#
_entry.id   AF-A0A916BBU7-F1
#
_cell.length_a   1.000
_cell.length_b   1.000
_cell.length_c   1.000
_cell.angle_alpha   90.00
_cell.angle_beta   90.00
_cell.angle_gamma   90.00
#
_symmetry.space_group_name_H-M   'P 1'
#
loop_
_entity.id
_entity.type
_entity.pdbx_description
1 polymer ?
#
loop_
_entity_poly.entity_id
_entity_poly.type
_entity_poly.pdbx_seq_one_letter_code
_entity_poly.pdbx_strand_id
1 'polypeptide(L)'
;MDERIEMLAVCAGKSDRALGLAAVGLLAAALIGIPVPAQVQAAPSAAPTATSESTPLPSPTPATEESSTDTEDEPEDPRVSYNRALADLDAGEIEAAARGFEATRTGAGTDGEARFRATYNLGWVEVQRAEAALDQEPKAALQALQRAADWFREAITLRPEHEASRRNLERVLRRALILADHLAKQGEEDLAARLEGLIKEQRTLLTELGRGIDLAALRDDPNAAEQARRTLRAFAGGQLAVLTQAERLSETAGREQAGLQAKSDEERGIEETLRLARLESLLHHLHRARERMGQARGQLRRLAAQRAYRRVAAALSALKRARDQLLDPVARLDALIADGLDLMRRTGHKVALTARPEQRGPGWLTAEHLSETQTVLETRTGELEAGLNAGLAQAEDPSIAAPPTAPSEQVQLRRRLEAAVPLIGEARESFREALADLEAERMVEALASQRTGVAKLAAAREHFLDLERLVELLYQDQQRIAALLAPGAGAVAADATPDQDTAPPDAQGTAARSEYLPIARELQAGNRERLQRVSATILDRLGAVLDEEQAKEAPTTPPKAAAGPQATAPPDPAALAAERRRLEQADQLRVQVEKAMQQALEDLETAETLPADDLELPSLMDRAQGSVQDTLSRVEALRRLFFSVVDHLRETLRRQLDLGDRTEETAVLAATEPAEEIARHLGPLAPEQTGLAETAGNIAEALAQQAEQPAAQANPQAQQATDAQEQQARLREAADRVTGARDRMDQAAEAITAEPPPFEAIRDHQQQAAEALAAALAALQPPQRQQEQSEQQGQAQQNQEGQQESGQNGQDQSGAEPQPEPGDAGQLLQGVRDREAQRREARARQRQSGYEPVEKDW
;
A
#
# COMPACT_ATOMS: atom_id res chain seq x y z
N MET A 1 1.23 -66.67 23.79
CA MET A 1 2.12 -67.28 24.79
C MET A 1 2.52 -66.23 25.80
N ASP A 2 1.76 -65.94 26.84
CA ASP A 2 0.38 -66.23 27.29
C ASP A 2 0.39 -65.61 28.71
N GLU A 3 -0.66 -64.90 29.11
CA GLU A 3 -1.52 -65.27 30.25
C GLU A 3 -0.80 -65.45 31.62
N ARG A 4 -1.31 -64.99 32.77
CA ARG A 4 -2.43 -64.09 33.20
C ARG A 4 -2.62 -64.35 34.71
N ILE A 5 -3.14 -63.38 35.48
CA ILE A 5 -3.99 -63.58 36.70
C ILE A 5 -3.20 -64.21 37.90
N GLU A 6 -3.21 -63.69 39.14
CA GLU A 6 -4.26 -63.71 40.19
C GLU A 6 -3.91 -62.71 41.32
N MET A 7 -4.83 -61.81 41.74
CA MET A 7 -5.72 -61.87 42.95
C MET A 7 -5.01 -61.57 44.31
N LEU A 8 -5.59 -60.93 45.33
CA LEU A 8 -6.96 -60.42 45.61
C LEU A 8 -6.99 -59.43 46.82
N ALA A 9 -7.92 -58.45 46.80
CA ALA A 9 -8.61 -57.79 47.95
C ALA A 9 -7.79 -57.03 49.05
N VAL A 10 -8.34 -56.20 49.97
CA VAL A 10 -9.73 -55.86 50.40
C VAL A 10 -9.81 -54.36 50.81
N CYS A 11 -11.04 -53.80 50.79
CA CYS A 11 -11.62 -52.64 51.52
C CYS A 11 -11.88 -51.39 50.66
N ALA A 12 -13.07 -51.09 50.12
CA ALA A 12 -14.44 -51.01 50.68
C ALA A 12 -14.76 -49.70 51.45
N GLY A 13 -15.33 -48.73 50.73
CA GLY A 13 -16.03 -47.55 51.26
C GLY A 13 -17.08 -47.10 50.23
N LYS A 14 -18.37 -47.07 50.60
CA LYS A 14 -19.49 -47.10 49.63
C LYS A 14 -20.61 -46.11 50.00
N SER A 15 -21.09 -45.35 49.01
CA SER A 15 -22.45 -44.77 48.92
C SER A 15 -22.63 -44.35 47.45
N ASP A 16 -23.40 -45.03 46.58
CA ASP A 16 -24.87 -45.17 46.51
C ASP A 16 -25.61 -43.81 46.61
N ARG A 17 -26.57 -43.37 45.76
CA ARG A 17 -27.30 -43.82 44.53
C ARG A 17 -27.88 -42.54 43.85
N ALA A 18 -28.47 -42.46 42.65
CA ALA A 18 -28.94 -43.37 41.57
C ALA A 18 -28.65 -42.69 40.19
N LEU A 19 -28.71 -43.27 38.98
CA LEU A 19 -29.50 -44.32 38.29
C LEU A 19 -30.81 -43.82 37.60
N GLY A 20 -30.75 -43.71 36.27
CA GLY A 20 -31.86 -43.36 35.38
C GLY A 20 -31.56 -43.69 33.90
N LEU A 21 -31.97 -44.90 33.51
CA LEU A 21 -32.25 -45.44 32.15
C LEU A 21 -32.37 -44.41 31.01
N ALA A 22 -31.74 -44.54 29.82
CA ALA A 22 -31.48 -45.66 28.90
C ALA A 22 -32.65 -46.04 27.93
N ALA A 23 -32.29 -46.03 26.63
CA ALA A 23 -32.79 -46.84 25.50
C ALA A 23 -33.87 -46.30 24.51
N VAL A 24 -33.36 -46.01 23.29
CA VAL A 24 -33.82 -46.48 21.95
C VAL A 24 -35.27 -46.23 21.47
N GLY A 25 -35.39 -45.55 20.32
CA GLY A 25 -36.57 -45.56 19.44
C GLY A 25 -36.23 -45.10 18.01
N LEU A 26 -36.60 -45.88 16.99
CA LEU A 26 -36.28 -45.66 15.56
C LEU A 26 -37.44 -45.00 14.77
N LEU A 27 -37.13 -44.52 13.56
CA LEU A 27 -38.03 -44.36 12.39
C LEU A 27 -39.18 -43.31 12.46
N ALA A 28 -39.15 -42.31 11.57
CA ALA A 28 -39.93 -42.28 10.31
C ALA A 28 -39.73 -40.96 9.53
N ALA A 29 -40.14 -40.92 8.26
CA ALA A 29 -39.90 -39.80 7.33
C ALA A 29 -41.19 -39.08 6.89
N ALA A 30 -41.07 -37.79 6.54
CA ALA A 30 -41.90 -37.08 5.55
C ALA A 30 -41.10 -35.86 5.00
N LEU A 31 -40.89 -35.59 3.71
CA LEU A 31 -41.73 -35.48 2.50
C LEU A 31 -42.53 -34.16 2.34
N ILE A 32 -41.84 -33.09 1.93
CA ILE A 32 -42.32 -31.97 1.07
C ILE A 32 -41.07 -31.43 0.31
N GLY A 33 -41.03 -31.08 -0.97
CA GLY A 33 -41.99 -31.25 -2.07
C GLY A 33 -42.10 -30.02 -3.00
N ILE A 34 -41.69 -30.16 -4.28
CA ILE A 34 -42.16 -29.38 -5.47
C ILE A 34 -41.56 -27.95 -5.64
N PRO A 35 -41.22 -27.43 -6.86
CA PRO A 35 -40.80 -28.09 -8.11
C PRO A 35 -39.54 -27.48 -8.79
N VAL A 36 -39.02 -28.19 -9.80
CA VAL A 36 -38.18 -27.65 -10.88
C VAL A 36 -39.00 -27.57 -12.17
N PRO A 37 -38.97 -26.48 -12.96
CA PRO A 37 -39.54 -26.47 -14.31
C PRO A 37 -38.58 -27.13 -15.31
N ALA A 38 -39.12 -27.98 -16.18
CA ALA A 38 -38.35 -28.79 -17.13
C ALA A 38 -38.32 -28.18 -18.54
N GLN A 39 -37.22 -28.47 -19.25
CA GLN A 39 -37.10 -28.79 -20.69
C GLN A 39 -37.96 -28.00 -21.71
N VAL A 40 -37.25 -27.37 -22.66
CA VAL A 40 -37.62 -27.41 -24.09
C VAL A 40 -36.56 -28.22 -24.84
N GLN A 41 -36.96 -28.84 -25.95
CA GLN A 41 -36.32 -30.01 -26.56
C GLN A 41 -35.14 -29.71 -27.50
N ALA A 42 -34.30 -30.74 -27.72
CA ALA A 42 -33.44 -30.86 -28.91
C ALA A 42 -34.32 -31.14 -30.17
N ALA A 43 -33.88 -31.13 -31.43
CA ALA A 43 -32.57 -31.22 -32.09
C ALA A 43 -32.75 -30.77 -33.58
N PRO A 44 -31.98 -31.20 -34.61
CA PRO A 44 -30.54 -31.45 -34.73
C PRO A 44 -29.90 -30.76 -35.98
N SER A 45 -28.59 -30.94 -36.18
CA SER A 45 -27.90 -31.04 -37.49
C SER A 45 -27.86 -29.82 -38.45
N ALA A 46 -26.64 -29.30 -38.70
CA ALA A 46 -26.00 -29.33 -40.02
C ALA A 46 -24.59 -28.73 -39.97
N ALA A 47 -23.65 -29.35 -40.68
CA ALA A 47 -22.36 -28.74 -41.04
C ALA A 47 -22.41 -28.26 -42.50
N PRO A 48 -21.66 -27.20 -42.83
CA PRO A 48 -20.98 -27.10 -44.12
C PRO A 48 -19.46 -27.03 -43.84
N THR A 49 -18.63 -27.98 -44.27
CA THR A 49 -18.26 -28.28 -45.66
C THR A 49 -17.68 -27.05 -46.36
N ALA A 50 -16.36 -27.03 -46.52
CA ALA A 50 -15.69 -26.08 -47.39
C ALA A 50 -15.98 -26.44 -48.86
N THR A 51 -16.17 -25.42 -49.71
CA THR A 51 -16.11 -25.60 -51.16
C THR A 51 -15.56 -24.32 -51.77
N SER A 52 -14.43 -24.43 -52.46
CA SER A 52 -13.90 -23.37 -53.30
C SER A 52 -14.75 -23.28 -54.56
N GLU A 53 -15.24 -22.10 -54.91
CA GLU A 53 -15.75 -21.86 -56.26
C GLU A 53 -15.22 -20.53 -56.82
N SER A 54 -14.49 -20.68 -57.92
CA SER A 54 -14.00 -19.59 -58.76
C SER A 54 -15.01 -19.35 -59.87
N THR A 55 -15.29 -18.09 -60.20
CA THR A 55 -16.08 -17.67 -61.38
C THR A 55 -15.80 -16.18 -61.69
N PRO A 56 -16.14 -15.64 -62.88
CA PRO A 56 -15.11 -15.11 -63.76
C PRO A 56 -15.31 -13.65 -64.22
N LEU A 57 -14.46 -13.17 -65.13
CA LEU A 57 -14.62 -11.88 -65.81
C LEU A 57 -15.95 -11.78 -66.58
N PRO A 58 -16.52 -10.56 -66.67
CA PRO A 58 -17.31 -10.14 -67.82
C PRO A 58 -16.81 -8.83 -68.47
N SER A 59 -16.85 -8.80 -69.80
CA SER A 59 -16.79 -7.62 -70.68
C SER A 59 -17.63 -7.95 -71.94
N PRO A 60 -18.14 -6.98 -72.73
CA PRO A 60 -18.67 -5.66 -72.35
C PRO A 60 -20.01 -5.30 -73.08
N THR A 61 -20.71 -4.26 -72.60
CA THR A 61 -21.76 -3.47 -73.33
C THR A 61 -23.07 -4.19 -73.74
N PRO A 62 -24.20 -3.49 -74.04
CA PRO A 62 -24.36 -2.08 -74.46
C PRO A 62 -25.06 -1.16 -73.44
N ALA A 63 -24.99 0.14 -73.73
CA ALA A 63 -25.59 1.22 -72.95
C ALA A 63 -27.12 1.27 -73.08
N THR A 64 -27.77 1.76 -72.02
CA THR A 64 -29.05 2.46 -72.08
C THR A 64 -28.98 3.59 -71.06
N GLU A 65 -29.45 4.76 -71.47
CA GLU A 65 -29.23 6.02 -70.78
C GLU A 65 -30.14 6.14 -69.55
N GLU A 66 -29.55 6.34 -68.37
CA GLU A 66 -30.20 7.08 -67.28
C GLU A 66 -29.30 8.24 -66.88
N SER A 67 -29.92 9.41 -66.71
CA SER A 67 -29.26 10.71 -66.73
C SER A 67 -28.32 10.95 -65.54
N SER A 68 -27.02 11.13 -65.80
CA SER A 68 -26.19 11.97 -64.95
C SER A 68 -26.66 13.42 -65.11
N THR A 69 -27.11 14.04 -64.02
CA THR A 69 -26.97 15.49 -63.89
C THR A 69 -25.51 15.76 -63.56
N ASP A 70 -24.69 15.87 -64.60
CA ASP A 70 -23.36 16.47 -64.49
C ASP A 70 -23.55 17.94 -64.08
N THR A 71 -23.57 18.17 -62.77
CA THR A 71 -23.18 19.46 -62.22
C THR A 71 -21.66 19.43 -62.25
N GLU A 72 -21.05 20.28 -63.07
CA GLU A 72 -19.63 20.58 -62.92
C GLU A 72 -19.47 21.23 -61.55
N ASP A 73 -19.07 20.46 -60.54
CA ASP A 73 -18.75 20.99 -59.21
C ASP A 73 -17.57 21.96 -59.37
N GLU A 74 -17.88 23.26 -59.42
CA GLU A 74 -16.89 24.29 -59.08
C GLU A 74 -16.26 23.88 -57.73
N PRO A 75 -14.93 23.91 -57.60
CA PRO A 75 -14.29 23.53 -56.34
C PRO A 75 -14.82 24.42 -55.23
N GLU A 76 -15.66 23.84 -54.36
CA GLU A 76 -16.38 24.58 -53.32
C GLU A 76 -15.39 25.41 -52.52
N ASP A 77 -15.65 26.71 -52.41
CA ASP A 77 -14.73 27.67 -51.79
C ASP A 77 -14.25 27.09 -50.44
N PRO A 78 -12.93 26.91 -50.23
CA PRO A 78 -12.38 26.38 -48.99
C PRO A 78 -12.92 27.11 -47.75
N ARG A 79 -13.28 28.38 -47.90
CA ARG A 79 -13.96 29.16 -46.88
C ARG A 79 -15.37 28.61 -46.62
N VAL A 80 -16.25 28.51 -47.62
CA VAL A 80 -17.59 27.91 -47.44
C VAL A 80 -17.52 26.52 -46.79
N SER A 81 -16.55 25.69 -47.17
CA SER A 81 -16.27 24.40 -46.53
C SER A 81 -15.90 24.52 -45.04
N TYR A 82 -15.05 25.49 -44.65
CA TYR A 82 -14.66 25.73 -43.25
C TYR A 82 -15.81 26.27 -42.40
N ASN A 83 -16.65 27.18 -42.93
CA ASN A 83 -17.81 27.69 -42.19
C ASN A 83 -18.85 26.57 -41.93
N ARG A 84 -18.97 25.60 -42.86
CA ARG A 84 -19.76 24.38 -42.64
C ARG A 84 -19.13 23.50 -41.56
N ALA A 85 -17.82 23.22 -41.66
CA ALA A 85 -17.08 22.42 -40.69
C ALA A 85 -17.11 23.00 -39.26
N LEU A 86 -17.13 24.33 -39.11
CA LEU A 86 -17.37 25.00 -37.83
C LEU A 86 -18.76 24.72 -37.27
N ALA A 87 -19.81 24.82 -38.10
CA ALA A 87 -21.17 24.52 -37.67
C ALA A 87 -21.34 23.05 -37.27
N ASP A 88 -20.68 22.13 -37.98
CA ASP A 88 -20.63 20.71 -37.64
C ASP A 88 -19.90 20.48 -36.29
N LEU A 89 -18.80 21.20 -36.03
CA LEU A 89 -18.04 21.12 -34.78
C LEU A 89 -18.83 21.67 -33.57
N ASP A 90 -19.59 22.75 -33.77
CA ASP A 90 -20.48 23.33 -32.75
C ASP A 90 -21.71 22.45 -32.48
N ALA A 91 -22.18 21.72 -33.50
CA ALA A 91 -23.24 20.71 -33.36
C ALA A 91 -22.77 19.42 -32.67
N GLY A 92 -21.46 19.19 -32.58
CA GLY A 92 -20.87 17.96 -32.03
C GLY A 92 -20.77 16.81 -33.05
N GLU A 93 -20.93 17.10 -34.34
CA GLU A 93 -20.79 16.14 -35.45
C GLU A 93 -19.30 15.96 -35.83
N ILE A 94 -18.53 15.40 -34.87
CA ILE A 94 -17.05 15.31 -34.89
C ILE A 94 -16.50 14.81 -36.23
N GLU A 95 -17.10 13.76 -36.81
CA GLU A 95 -16.63 13.16 -38.07
C GLU A 95 -17.00 13.98 -39.33
N ALA A 96 -18.06 14.79 -39.28
CA ALA A 96 -18.40 15.73 -40.35
C ALA A 96 -17.45 16.93 -40.32
N ALA A 97 -17.24 17.51 -39.13
CA ALA A 97 -16.28 18.58 -38.86
C ALA A 97 -14.86 18.20 -39.30
N ALA A 98 -14.40 16.99 -38.95
CA ALA A 98 -13.09 16.45 -39.37
C ALA A 98 -12.90 16.52 -40.90
N ARG A 99 -13.84 15.93 -41.65
CA ARG A 99 -13.80 15.91 -43.13
C ARG A 99 -13.86 17.32 -43.72
N GLY A 100 -14.69 18.21 -43.16
CA GLY A 100 -14.80 19.58 -43.63
C GLY A 100 -13.53 20.41 -43.43
N PHE A 101 -12.83 20.26 -42.30
CA PHE A 101 -11.54 20.92 -42.09
C PHE A 101 -10.41 20.28 -42.91
N GLU A 102 -10.39 18.96 -43.10
CA GLU A 102 -9.43 18.30 -44.01
C GLU A 102 -9.61 18.76 -45.47
N ALA A 103 -10.86 18.83 -45.94
CA ALA A 103 -11.21 19.36 -47.25
C ALA A 103 -10.78 20.82 -47.40
N THR A 104 -11.07 21.67 -46.40
CA THR A 104 -10.57 23.06 -46.35
C THR A 104 -9.06 23.13 -46.47
N ARG A 105 -8.32 22.38 -45.63
CA ARG A 105 -6.85 22.43 -45.57
C ARG A 105 -6.21 22.03 -46.91
N THR A 106 -6.86 21.10 -47.61
CA THR A 106 -6.46 20.58 -48.92
C THR A 106 -6.79 21.56 -50.05
N GLY A 107 -8.02 22.09 -50.07
CA GLY A 107 -8.50 23.04 -51.07
C GLY A 107 -7.92 24.46 -50.95
N ALA A 108 -7.41 24.85 -49.77
CA ALA A 108 -6.98 26.22 -49.48
C ALA A 108 -5.92 26.82 -50.43
N GLY A 109 -5.18 26.01 -51.19
CA GLY A 109 -4.25 26.53 -52.22
C GLY A 109 -3.19 27.49 -51.66
N THR A 110 -3.31 28.78 -52.00
CA THR A 110 -2.46 29.88 -51.48
C THR A 110 -3.07 30.62 -50.28
N ASP A 111 -4.30 30.33 -49.87
CA ASP A 111 -4.92 30.90 -48.67
C ASP A 111 -4.33 30.27 -47.40
N GLY A 112 -3.24 30.88 -46.92
CA GLY A 112 -2.57 30.50 -45.70
C GLY A 112 -3.41 30.72 -44.43
N GLU A 113 -4.45 31.55 -44.46
CA GLU A 113 -5.36 31.76 -43.33
C GLU A 113 -6.35 30.60 -43.22
N ALA A 114 -7.02 30.24 -44.33
CA ALA A 114 -7.92 29.09 -44.38
C ALA A 114 -7.19 27.79 -44.01
N ARG A 115 -5.97 27.57 -44.54
CA ARG A 115 -5.14 26.41 -44.18
C ARG A 115 -4.81 26.40 -42.68
N PHE A 116 -4.32 27.51 -42.13
CA PHE A 116 -3.97 27.62 -40.71
C PHE A 116 -5.17 27.37 -39.80
N ARG A 117 -6.31 28.02 -40.07
CA ARG A 117 -7.53 27.88 -39.28
C ARG A 117 -8.09 26.46 -39.31
N ALA A 118 -8.04 25.80 -40.47
CA ALA A 118 -8.43 24.40 -40.59
C ALA A 118 -7.52 23.47 -39.77
N THR A 119 -6.19 23.61 -39.87
CA THR A 119 -5.23 22.84 -39.06
C THR A 119 -5.44 23.06 -37.56
N TYR A 120 -5.69 24.31 -37.12
CA TYR A 120 -5.99 24.63 -35.72
C TYR A 120 -7.29 23.96 -35.23
N ASN A 121 -8.34 23.95 -36.05
CA ASN A 121 -9.62 23.33 -35.69
C ASN A 121 -9.61 21.80 -35.76
N LEU A 122 -8.75 21.17 -36.58
CA LEU A 122 -8.50 19.72 -36.50
C LEU A 122 -7.93 19.31 -35.13
N GLY A 123 -7.14 20.19 -34.48
CA GLY A 123 -6.75 20.01 -33.09
C GLY A 123 -7.94 19.97 -32.13
N TRP A 124 -8.95 20.82 -32.35
CA TRP A 124 -10.18 20.83 -31.55
C TRP A 124 -11.11 19.65 -31.82
N VAL A 125 -11.21 19.18 -33.07
CA VAL A 125 -11.92 17.93 -33.44
C VAL A 125 -11.35 16.75 -32.64
N GLU A 126 -10.03 16.60 -32.60
CA GLU A 126 -9.39 15.51 -31.84
C GLU A 126 -9.54 15.69 -30.31
N VAL A 127 -9.63 16.92 -29.79
CA VAL A 127 -9.98 17.18 -28.37
C VAL A 127 -11.42 16.75 -28.07
N GLN A 128 -12.40 17.07 -28.92
CA GLN A 128 -13.77 16.58 -28.74
C GLN A 128 -13.85 15.05 -28.84
N ARG A 129 -13.11 14.44 -29.78
CA ARG A 129 -13.02 12.98 -29.92
C ARG A 129 -12.41 12.33 -28.67
N ALA A 130 -11.41 12.97 -28.06
CA ALA A 130 -10.86 12.52 -26.78
C ALA A 130 -11.88 12.61 -25.63
N GLU A 131 -12.68 13.68 -25.59
CA GLU A 131 -13.71 13.86 -24.55
C GLU A 131 -14.86 12.86 -24.68
N ALA A 132 -15.30 12.55 -25.90
CA ALA A 132 -16.31 11.52 -26.14
C ALA A 132 -15.84 10.10 -25.76
N ALA A 133 -14.54 9.82 -25.92
CA ALA A 133 -13.95 8.52 -25.61
C ALA A 133 -13.51 8.35 -24.15
N LEU A 134 -13.42 9.44 -23.36
CA LEU A 134 -12.72 9.44 -22.06
C LEU A 134 -13.25 8.40 -21.06
N ASP A 135 -14.57 8.29 -20.95
CA ASP A 135 -15.23 7.42 -19.95
C ASP A 135 -15.33 5.95 -20.39
N GLN A 136 -15.32 5.69 -21.71
CA GLN A 136 -15.61 4.37 -22.28
C GLN A 136 -14.35 3.68 -22.82
N GLU A 137 -13.48 4.44 -23.48
CA GLU A 137 -12.24 3.98 -24.10
C GLU A 137 -11.10 4.97 -23.80
N PRO A 138 -10.63 5.07 -22.54
CA PRO A 138 -9.60 6.04 -22.15
C PRO A 138 -8.28 5.89 -22.94
N LYS A 139 -7.99 4.71 -23.50
CA LYS A 139 -6.86 4.49 -24.42
C LYS A 139 -7.07 5.16 -25.79
N ALA A 140 -8.29 5.14 -26.33
CA ALA A 140 -8.63 5.86 -27.55
C ALA A 140 -8.65 7.39 -27.30
N ALA A 141 -9.10 7.81 -26.11
CA ALA A 141 -9.02 9.21 -25.68
C ALA A 141 -7.57 9.71 -25.61
N LEU A 142 -6.64 8.91 -25.08
CA LEU A 142 -5.21 9.23 -25.08
C LEU A 142 -4.64 9.39 -26.50
N GLN A 143 -4.98 8.48 -27.42
CA GLN A 143 -4.57 8.57 -28.83
C GLN A 143 -5.17 9.79 -29.56
N ALA A 144 -6.38 10.21 -29.21
CA ALA A 144 -7.00 11.42 -29.74
C ALA A 144 -6.29 12.69 -29.18
N LEU A 145 -5.93 12.72 -27.89
CA LEU A 145 -5.12 13.82 -27.33
C LEU A 145 -3.72 13.90 -27.99
N GLN A 146 -3.08 12.77 -28.28
CA GLN A 146 -1.80 12.76 -29.01
C GLN A 146 -1.95 13.39 -30.41
N ARG A 147 -2.98 13.00 -31.18
CA ARG A 147 -3.29 13.60 -32.49
C ARG A 147 -3.65 15.08 -32.41
N ALA A 148 -4.39 15.50 -31.38
CA ALA A 148 -4.66 16.91 -31.12
C ALA A 148 -3.36 17.72 -30.90
N ALA A 149 -2.37 17.15 -30.19
CA ALA A 149 -1.07 17.79 -30.00
C ALA A 149 -0.32 17.94 -31.33
N ASP A 150 -0.38 16.94 -32.22
CA ASP A 150 0.24 17.02 -33.55
C ASP A 150 -0.39 18.09 -34.44
N TRP A 151 -1.73 18.22 -34.43
CA TRP A 151 -2.41 19.30 -35.13
C TRP A 151 -2.07 20.68 -34.56
N PHE A 152 -1.98 20.84 -33.24
CA PHE A 152 -1.54 22.11 -32.66
C PHE A 152 -0.06 22.43 -32.95
N ARG A 153 0.82 21.42 -33.04
CA ARG A 153 2.20 21.59 -33.53
C ARG A 153 2.22 22.09 -34.98
N GLU A 154 1.43 21.49 -35.87
CA GLU A 154 1.32 21.93 -37.28
C GLU A 154 0.71 23.35 -37.39
N ALA A 155 -0.26 23.70 -36.54
CA ALA A 155 -0.78 25.07 -36.48
C ALA A 155 0.30 26.09 -36.04
N ILE A 156 1.21 25.70 -35.14
CA ILE A 156 2.35 26.54 -34.70
C ILE A 156 3.41 26.67 -35.81
N THR A 157 3.68 25.63 -36.60
CA THR A 157 4.62 25.75 -37.74
C THR A 157 4.07 26.67 -38.84
N LEU A 158 2.75 26.67 -39.05
CA LEU A 158 2.07 27.59 -39.95
C LEU A 158 2.05 29.04 -39.42
N ARG A 159 1.82 29.25 -38.11
CA ARG A 159 1.89 30.57 -37.45
C ARG A 159 2.53 30.52 -36.06
N PRO A 160 3.86 30.75 -35.94
CA PRO A 160 4.58 30.69 -34.66
C PRO A 160 4.07 31.67 -33.59
N GLU A 161 3.64 32.86 -34.02
CA GLU A 161 3.15 33.92 -33.14
C GLU A 161 1.77 33.64 -32.55
N HIS A 162 1.02 32.64 -33.03
CA HIS A 162 -0.34 32.37 -32.54
C HIS A 162 -0.34 31.74 -31.13
N GLU A 163 -0.61 32.56 -30.11
CA GLU A 163 -0.55 32.14 -28.71
C GLU A 163 -1.54 31.02 -28.38
N ALA A 164 -2.75 31.04 -28.91
CA ALA A 164 -3.78 30.05 -28.56
C ALA A 164 -3.38 28.63 -29.02
N SER A 165 -2.66 28.48 -30.14
CA SER A 165 -2.12 27.16 -30.55
C SER A 165 -1.10 26.64 -29.53
N ARG A 166 -0.22 27.51 -29.03
CA ARG A 166 0.78 27.16 -28.00
C ARG A 166 0.13 26.78 -26.67
N ARG A 167 -0.82 27.59 -26.20
CA ARG A 167 -1.58 27.32 -24.96
C ARG A 167 -2.43 26.04 -25.06
N ASN A 168 -3.01 25.75 -26.23
CA ASN A 168 -3.79 24.52 -26.43
C ASN A 168 -2.89 23.28 -26.51
N LEU A 169 -1.74 23.35 -27.18
CA LEU A 169 -0.75 22.28 -27.20
C LEU A 169 -0.35 21.88 -25.76
N GLU A 170 -0.02 22.85 -24.92
CA GLU A 170 0.33 22.64 -23.52
C GLU A 170 -0.81 21.95 -22.74
N ARG A 171 -2.06 22.44 -22.88
CA ARG A 171 -3.25 21.85 -22.25
C ARG A 171 -3.55 20.43 -22.72
N VAL A 172 -3.30 20.12 -23.98
CA VAL A 172 -3.52 18.79 -24.54
C VAL A 172 -2.44 17.80 -24.08
N LEU A 173 -1.16 18.20 -24.13
CA LEU A 173 -0.05 17.41 -23.59
C LEU A 173 -0.22 17.13 -22.10
N ARG A 174 -0.71 18.10 -21.33
CA ARG A 174 -1.11 17.93 -19.92
C ARG A 174 -2.14 16.82 -19.73
N ARG A 175 -3.24 16.86 -20.48
CA ARG A 175 -4.32 15.88 -20.39
C ARG A 175 -3.85 14.50 -20.83
N ALA A 176 -3.01 14.43 -21.86
CA ALA A 176 -2.41 13.18 -22.32
C ALA A 176 -1.51 12.56 -21.24
N LEU A 177 -0.65 13.36 -20.59
CA LEU A 177 0.23 12.89 -19.51
C LEU A 177 -0.57 12.35 -18.31
N ILE A 178 -1.55 13.09 -17.82
CA ILE A 178 -2.39 12.67 -16.69
C ILE A 178 -3.18 11.39 -17.02
N LEU A 179 -3.73 11.29 -18.23
CA LEU A 179 -4.48 10.12 -18.65
C LEU A 179 -3.57 8.90 -18.85
N ALA A 180 -2.35 9.09 -19.34
CA ALA A 180 -1.36 8.03 -19.47
C ALA A 180 -0.89 7.48 -18.11
N ASP A 181 -0.61 8.35 -17.14
CA ASP A 181 -0.26 7.97 -15.76
C ASP A 181 -1.40 7.20 -15.08
N HIS A 182 -2.63 7.69 -15.18
CA HIS A 182 -3.82 7.01 -14.67
C HIS A 182 -4.02 5.62 -15.33
N LEU A 183 -3.84 5.51 -16.65
CA LEU A 183 -3.92 4.25 -17.38
C LEU A 183 -2.81 3.26 -17.01
N ALA A 184 -1.61 3.75 -16.69
CA ALA A 184 -0.52 2.92 -16.20
C ALA A 184 -0.87 2.32 -14.83
N LYS A 185 -1.25 3.18 -13.86
CA LYS A 185 -1.63 2.79 -12.49
C LYS A 185 -2.78 1.78 -12.48
N GLN A 186 -3.85 2.03 -13.23
CA GLN A 186 -4.96 1.07 -13.37
C GLN A 186 -4.53 -0.27 -14.00
N GLY A 187 -3.55 -0.26 -14.90
CA GLY A 187 -2.96 -1.47 -15.47
C GLY A 187 -2.21 -2.31 -14.43
N GLU A 188 -1.48 -1.65 -13.52
CA GLU A 188 -0.79 -2.34 -12.42
C GLU A 188 -1.79 -3.01 -11.46
N GLU A 189 -2.84 -2.28 -11.05
CA GLU A 189 -3.88 -2.77 -10.14
C GLU A 189 -4.65 -3.96 -10.74
N ASP A 190 -5.04 -3.89 -12.03
CA ASP A 190 -5.75 -4.97 -12.72
C ASP A 190 -4.90 -6.23 -12.87
N LEU A 191 -3.60 -6.10 -13.17
CA LEU A 191 -2.67 -7.23 -13.18
C LEU A 191 -2.50 -7.87 -11.80
N ALA A 192 -2.34 -7.05 -10.74
CA ALA A 192 -2.17 -7.53 -9.38
C ALA A 192 -3.43 -8.24 -8.85
N ALA A 193 -4.61 -7.65 -9.04
CA ALA A 193 -5.89 -8.21 -8.61
C ALA A 193 -6.20 -9.55 -9.30
N ARG A 194 -5.98 -9.64 -10.63
CA ARG A 194 -6.15 -10.89 -11.38
C ARG A 194 -5.19 -11.99 -10.91
N LEU A 195 -3.96 -11.62 -10.56
CA LEU A 195 -2.95 -12.58 -10.11
C LEU A 195 -3.23 -13.10 -8.69
N GLU A 196 -3.73 -12.27 -7.77
CA GLU A 196 -4.19 -12.75 -6.47
C GLU A 196 -5.44 -13.64 -6.61
N GLY A 197 -6.33 -13.35 -7.58
CA GLY A 197 -7.41 -14.25 -7.99
C GLY A 197 -6.91 -15.64 -8.41
N LEU A 198 -5.92 -15.71 -9.31
CA LEU A 198 -5.26 -16.95 -9.72
C LEU A 198 -4.61 -17.70 -8.54
N ILE A 199 -3.95 -16.98 -7.62
CA ILE A 199 -3.34 -17.55 -6.42
C ILE A 199 -4.41 -18.18 -5.53
N LYS A 200 -5.56 -17.52 -5.34
CA LYS A 200 -6.71 -18.01 -4.57
C LYS A 200 -7.31 -19.27 -5.21
N GLU A 201 -7.55 -19.29 -6.52
CA GLU A 201 -8.05 -20.47 -7.23
C GLU A 201 -7.08 -21.65 -7.15
N GLN A 202 -5.79 -21.43 -7.43
CA GLN A 202 -4.76 -22.47 -7.39
C GLN A 202 -4.54 -23.02 -5.96
N ARG A 203 -4.67 -22.17 -4.93
CA ARG A 203 -4.61 -22.58 -3.51
C ARG A 203 -5.81 -23.43 -3.12
N THR A 204 -7.01 -23.06 -3.57
CA THR A 204 -8.25 -23.84 -3.38
C THR A 204 -8.09 -25.23 -4.00
N LEU A 205 -7.65 -25.30 -5.26
CA LEU A 205 -7.40 -26.56 -5.96
C LEU A 205 -6.38 -27.44 -5.23
N LEU A 206 -5.30 -26.86 -4.69
CA LEU A 206 -4.31 -27.60 -3.89
C LEU A 206 -4.92 -28.17 -2.61
N THR A 207 -5.70 -27.39 -1.86
CA THR A 207 -6.35 -27.81 -0.63
C THR A 207 -7.40 -28.90 -0.89
N GLU A 208 -8.23 -28.74 -1.92
CA GLU A 208 -9.22 -29.75 -2.31
C GLU A 208 -8.57 -31.04 -2.81
N LEU A 209 -7.48 -30.95 -3.59
CA LEU A 209 -6.74 -32.13 -4.06
C LEU A 209 -6.09 -32.89 -2.90
N GLY A 210 -5.66 -32.18 -1.85
CA GLY A 210 -5.14 -32.78 -0.61
C GLY A 210 -6.22 -33.45 0.25
N ARG A 211 -7.46 -32.94 0.24
CA ARG A 211 -8.60 -33.50 0.99
C ARG A 211 -9.34 -34.62 0.23
N GLY A 212 -9.43 -34.51 -1.09
CA GLY A 212 -10.29 -35.34 -1.93
C GLY A 212 -9.72 -36.69 -2.35
N ILE A 213 -8.56 -37.10 -1.82
CA ILE A 213 -7.87 -38.35 -2.19
C ILE A 213 -7.36 -39.06 -0.95
N ASP A 214 -8.19 -39.95 -0.40
CA ASP A 214 -7.72 -40.98 0.51
C ASP A 214 -6.95 -42.06 -0.28
N LEU A 215 -5.63 -42.03 -0.15
CA LEU A 215 -4.72 -42.98 -0.80
C LEU A 215 -4.76 -44.39 -0.17
N ALA A 216 -5.34 -44.55 1.03
CA ALA A 216 -5.57 -45.84 1.65
C ALA A 216 -6.85 -46.49 1.12
N ALA A 217 -7.98 -45.76 1.10
CA ALA A 217 -9.26 -46.26 0.57
C ALA A 217 -9.18 -46.76 -0.89
N LEU A 218 -8.27 -46.18 -1.68
CA LEU A 218 -7.94 -46.59 -3.05
C LEU A 218 -7.36 -48.02 -3.20
N ARG A 219 -6.95 -48.68 -2.11
CA ARG A 219 -6.48 -50.07 -2.12
C ARG A 219 -7.57 -51.10 -1.89
N ASP A 220 -8.62 -50.73 -1.16
CA ASP A 220 -9.55 -51.69 -0.55
C ASP A 220 -10.93 -51.74 -1.23
N ASP A 221 -11.35 -50.67 -1.95
CA ASP A 221 -12.63 -50.64 -2.69
C ASP A 221 -12.47 -50.27 -4.19
N PRO A 222 -12.90 -51.13 -5.13
CA PRO A 222 -12.89 -50.81 -6.56
C PRO A 222 -13.87 -49.68 -6.96
N ASN A 223 -14.91 -49.39 -6.18
CA ASN A 223 -15.80 -48.25 -6.44
C ASN A 223 -15.15 -46.92 -6.01
N ALA A 224 -14.44 -46.89 -4.88
CA ALA A 224 -13.59 -45.76 -4.49
C ALA A 224 -12.58 -45.41 -5.59
N ALA A 225 -12.04 -46.39 -6.31
CA ALA A 225 -11.16 -46.14 -7.47
C ALA A 225 -11.88 -45.44 -8.64
N GLU A 226 -13.14 -45.78 -8.92
CA GLU A 226 -13.93 -45.11 -9.97
C GLU A 226 -14.37 -43.70 -9.56
N GLN A 227 -14.68 -43.49 -8.27
CA GLN A 227 -14.94 -42.17 -7.71
C GLN A 227 -13.69 -41.28 -7.77
N ALA A 228 -12.54 -41.78 -7.30
CA ALA A 228 -11.26 -41.06 -7.37
C ALA A 228 -10.86 -40.70 -8.81
N ARG A 229 -11.13 -41.57 -9.80
CA ARG A 229 -10.93 -41.25 -11.23
C ARG A 229 -11.77 -40.07 -11.69
N ARG A 230 -13.03 -39.98 -11.25
CA ARG A 230 -13.92 -38.84 -11.56
C ARG A 230 -13.40 -37.57 -10.89
N THR A 231 -13.06 -37.63 -9.61
CA THR A 231 -12.49 -36.50 -8.84
C THR A 231 -11.19 -35.97 -9.47
N LEU A 232 -10.25 -36.84 -9.81
CA LEU A 232 -8.99 -36.46 -10.48
C LEU A 232 -9.20 -35.85 -11.88
N ARG A 233 -10.22 -36.30 -12.63
CA ARG A 233 -10.61 -35.67 -13.90
C ARG A 233 -11.26 -34.31 -13.70
N ALA A 234 -12.06 -34.13 -12.64
CA ALA A 234 -12.62 -32.83 -12.28
C ALA A 234 -11.51 -31.82 -11.90
N PHE A 235 -10.54 -32.23 -11.07
CA PHE A 235 -9.35 -31.41 -10.80
C PHE A 235 -8.54 -31.09 -12.06
N ALA A 236 -8.44 -32.02 -13.03
CA ALA A 236 -7.80 -31.74 -14.32
C ALA A 236 -8.57 -30.73 -15.19
N GLY A 237 -9.87 -30.55 -14.94
CA GLY A 237 -10.72 -29.50 -15.50
C GLY A 237 -10.51 -28.16 -14.80
N GLY A 238 -10.55 -28.12 -13.47
CA GLY A 238 -10.21 -26.92 -12.69
C GLY A 238 -8.81 -26.40 -13.00
N GLN A 239 -7.82 -27.28 -13.09
CA GLN A 239 -6.44 -26.90 -13.42
C GLN A 239 -6.28 -26.34 -14.85
N LEU A 240 -7.19 -26.69 -15.77
CA LEU A 240 -7.25 -26.05 -17.10
C LEU A 240 -7.83 -24.63 -17.02
N ALA A 241 -8.87 -24.40 -16.21
CA ALA A 241 -9.43 -23.06 -16.06
C ALA A 241 -8.38 -22.06 -15.55
N VAL A 242 -7.66 -22.43 -14.47
CA VAL A 242 -6.56 -21.61 -13.92
C VAL A 242 -5.44 -21.40 -14.95
N LEU A 243 -5.08 -22.44 -15.72
CA LEU A 243 -4.08 -22.33 -16.80
C LEU A 243 -4.49 -21.28 -17.84
N THR A 244 -5.73 -21.33 -18.33
CA THR A 244 -6.24 -20.43 -19.37
C THR A 244 -6.42 -19.00 -18.85
N GLN A 245 -6.73 -18.81 -17.57
CA GLN A 245 -6.69 -17.49 -16.95
C GLN A 245 -5.25 -16.94 -16.87
N ALA A 246 -4.28 -17.77 -16.46
CA ALA A 246 -2.86 -17.39 -16.41
C ALA A 246 -2.26 -17.11 -17.81
N GLU A 247 -2.76 -17.77 -18.85
CA GLU A 247 -2.46 -17.47 -20.26
C GLU A 247 -2.88 -16.04 -20.63
N ARG A 248 -4.14 -15.67 -20.36
CA ARG A 248 -4.65 -14.30 -20.61
C ARG A 248 -3.92 -13.23 -19.81
N LEU A 249 -3.53 -13.54 -18.57
CA LEU A 249 -2.72 -12.63 -17.76
C LEU A 249 -1.32 -12.44 -18.38
N SER A 250 -0.69 -13.52 -18.85
CA SER A 250 0.60 -13.47 -19.56
C SER A 250 0.52 -12.60 -20.82
N GLU A 251 -0.55 -12.73 -21.62
CA GLU A 251 -0.76 -11.90 -22.80
C GLU A 251 -0.95 -10.42 -22.45
N THR A 252 -1.62 -10.12 -21.33
CA THR A 252 -1.88 -8.73 -20.91
C THR A 252 -0.57 -8.06 -20.48
N ALA A 253 0.19 -8.70 -19.60
CA ALA A 253 1.51 -8.24 -19.19
C ALA A 253 2.51 -8.18 -20.37
N GLY A 254 2.44 -9.12 -21.31
CA GLY A 254 3.28 -9.11 -22.51
C GLY A 254 2.97 -7.96 -23.48
N ARG A 255 1.71 -7.54 -23.60
CA ARG A 255 1.34 -6.34 -24.37
C ARG A 255 1.84 -5.05 -23.71
N GLU A 256 1.81 -4.99 -22.38
CA GLU A 256 2.36 -3.87 -21.62
C GLU A 256 3.89 -3.78 -21.78
N GLN A 257 4.60 -4.91 -21.60
CA GLN A 257 6.04 -5.00 -21.83
C GLN A 257 6.41 -4.57 -23.26
N ALA A 258 5.70 -5.08 -24.27
CA ALA A 258 5.93 -4.71 -25.67
C ALA A 258 5.69 -3.22 -25.93
N GLY A 259 4.73 -2.59 -25.23
CA GLY A 259 4.50 -1.15 -25.29
C GLY A 259 5.66 -0.32 -24.71
N LEU A 260 6.27 -0.78 -23.61
CA LEU A 260 7.44 -0.13 -23.01
C LEU A 260 8.73 -0.38 -23.83
N GLN A 261 8.87 -1.57 -24.42
CA GLN A 261 9.97 -1.93 -25.33
C GLN A 261 9.90 -1.23 -26.68
N ALA A 262 8.72 -0.79 -27.12
CA ALA A 262 8.54 -0.05 -28.37
C ALA A 262 9.05 1.41 -28.30
N LYS A 263 9.20 1.96 -27.08
CA LYS A 263 9.89 3.24 -26.86
C LYS A 263 11.40 3.04 -27.02
N SER A 264 12.09 4.02 -27.61
CA SER A 264 13.56 4.02 -27.60
C SER A 264 14.09 4.11 -26.17
N ASP A 265 15.33 3.67 -25.96
CA ASP A 265 15.96 3.74 -24.65
C ASP A 265 16.19 5.20 -24.19
N GLU A 266 16.30 6.14 -25.13
CA GLU A 266 16.35 7.60 -24.93
C GLU A 266 15.00 8.21 -24.45
N GLU A 267 13.86 7.57 -24.78
CA GLU A 267 12.51 8.01 -24.41
C GLU A 267 11.97 7.35 -23.13
N ARG A 268 12.67 6.32 -22.62
CA ARG A 268 12.21 5.50 -21.49
C ARG A 268 12.74 6.04 -20.15
N GLY A 269 11.84 6.51 -19.29
CA GLY A 269 12.20 6.97 -17.94
C GLY A 269 12.64 5.84 -17.00
N ILE A 270 13.32 6.19 -15.89
CA ILE A 270 13.81 5.23 -14.88
C ILE A 270 12.70 4.29 -14.40
N GLU A 271 11.52 4.83 -14.10
CA GLU A 271 10.36 4.07 -13.64
C GLU A 271 9.85 3.08 -14.70
N GLU A 272 9.88 3.46 -15.97
CA GLU A 272 9.47 2.61 -17.08
C GLU A 272 10.46 1.47 -17.34
N THR A 273 11.76 1.71 -17.14
CA THR A 273 12.80 0.67 -17.17
C THR A 273 12.67 -0.29 -16.00
N LEU A 274 12.43 0.23 -14.78
CA LEU A 274 12.10 -0.61 -13.61
C LEU A 274 10.83 -1.44 -13.86
N ARG A 275 9.80 -0.84 -14.44
CA ARG A 275 8.55 -1.53 -14.79
C ARG A 275 8.77 -2.63 -15.83
N LEU A 276 9.57 -2.37 -16.86
CA LEU A 276 9.96 -3.34 -17.88
C LEU A 276 10.68 -4.55 -17.26
N ALA A 277 11.67 -4.33 -16.38
CA ALA A 277 12.38 -5.41 -15.68
C ALA A 277 11.46 -6.23 -14.74
N ARG A 278 10.50 -5.57 -14.07
CA ARG A 278 9.45 -6.24 -13.29
C ARG A 278 8.53 -7.08 -14.17
N LEU A 279 8.09 -6.58 -15.33
CA LEU A 279 7.24 -7.31 -16.28
C LEU A 279 7.96 -8.52 -16.89
N GLU A 280 9.25 -8.42 -17.19
CA GLU A 280 10.07 -9.54 -17.65
C GLU A 280 10.16 -10.65 -16.60
N SER A 281 10.43 -10.27 -15.35
CA SER A 281 10.47 -11.19 -14.22
C SER A 281 9.09 -11.82 -13.94
N LEU A 282 8.02 -11.02 -14.02
CA LEU A 282 6.62 -11.47 -13.91
C LEU A 282 6.31 -12.53 -14.97
N LEU A 283 6.61 -12.25 -16.24
CA LEU A 283 6.33 -13.15 -17.36
C LEU A 283 7.13 -14.44 -17.28
N HIS A 284 8.38 -14.38 -16.81
CA HIS A 284 9.19 -15.56 -16.53
C HIS A 284 8.55 -16.47 -15.47
N HIS A 285 8.07 -15.90 -14.35
CA HIS A 285 7.39 -16.67 -13.30
C HIS A 285 5.99 -17.16 -13.72
N LEU A 286 5.23 -16.37 -14.49
CA LEU A 286 3.96 -16.80 -15.09
C LEU A 286 4.15 -17.95 -16.09
N HIS A 287 5.22 -17.92 -16.90
CA HIS A 287 5.59 -19.02 -17.79
C HIS A 287 5.88 -20.30 -17.00
N ARG A 288 6.76 -20.22 -15.99
CA ARG A 288 7.05 -21.33 -15.06
C ARG A 288 5.79 -21.85 -14.36
N ALA A 289 4.88 -20.97 -13.94
CA ALA A 289 3.59 -21.37 -13.36
C ALA A 289 2.75 -22.17 -14.35
N ARG A 290 2.57 -21.67 -15.58
CA ARG A 290 1.83 -22.35 -16.67
C ARG A 290 2.42 -23.71 -17.02
N GLU A 291 3.74 -23.84 -17.13
CA GLU A 291 4.39 -25.14 -17.33
C GLU A 291 4.04 -26.13 -16.21
N ARG A 292 4.12 -25.70 -14.94
CA ARG A 292 3.85 -26.54 -13.77
C ARG A 292 2.37 -26.92 -13.69
N MET A 293 1.44 -26.02 -14.06
CA MET A 293 0.00 -26.31 -14.20
C MET A 293 -0.28 -27.32 -15.32
N GLY A 294 0.37 -27.17 -16.49
CA GLY A 294 0.27 -28.11 -17.60
C GLY A 294 0.76 -29.51 -17.22
N GLN A 295 1.90 -29.58 -16.52
CA GLN A 295 2.43 -30.82 -15.95
C GLN A 295 1.48 -31.41 -14.90
N ALA A 296 0.94 -30.61 -13.98
CA ALA A 296 -0.03 -31.04 -12.97
C ALA A 296 -1.28 -31.66 -13.62
N ARG A 297 -1.89 -30.97 -14.58
CA ARG A 297 -3.02 -31.46 -15.38
C ARG A 297 -2.70 -32.78 -16.10
N GLY A 298 -1.49 -32.92 -16.62
CA GLY A 298 -0.99 -34.16 -17.20
C GLY A 298 -0.92 -35.32 -16.20
N GLN A 299 -0.44 -35.08 -14.98
CA GLN A 299 -0.40 -36.08 -13.91
C GLN A 299 -1.81 -36.43 -13.39
N LEU A 300 -2.71 -35.45 -13.24
CA LEU A 300 -4.11 -35.67 -12.86
C LEU A 300 -4.84 -36.58 -13.86
N ARG A 301 -4.67 -36.32 -15.17
CA ARG A 301 -5.20 -37.18 -16.25
C ARG A 301 -4.64 -38.59 -16.24
N ARG A 302 -3.38 -38.77 -15.82
CA ARG A 302 -2.71 -40.07 -15.63
C ARG A 302 -2.98 -40.69 -14.25
N LEU A 303 -3.88 -40.11 -13.47
CA LEU A 303 -4.27 -40.55 -12.12
C LEU A 303 -3.12 -40.57 -11.08
N ALA A 304 -2.02 -39.86 -11.35
CA ALA A 304 -0.82 -39.82 -10.52
C ALA A 304 -0.94 -38.77 -9.40
N ALA A 305 -1.91 -38.95 -8.50
CA ALA A 305 -2.32 -38.00 -7.46
C ALA A 305 -1.17 -37.30 -6.71
N GLN A 306 -0.24 -38.05 -6.11
CA GLN A 306 0.90 -37.49 -5.38
C GLN A 306 1.81 -36.61 -6.25
N ARG A 307 2.05 -37.02 -7.50
CA ARG A 307 2.87 -36.26 -8.46
C ARG A 307 2.13 -35.03 -8.96
N ALA A 308 0.82 -35.11 -9.13
CA ALA A 308 -0.02 -33.96 -9.42
C ALA A 308 0.04 -32.93 -8.29
N TYR A 309 -0.19 -33.33 -7.05
CA TYR A 309 -0.17 -32.45 -5.87
C TYR A 309 1.14 -31.64 -5.76
N ARG A 310 2.31 -32.30 -5.90
CA ARG A 310 3.62 -31.61 -5.92
C ARG A 310 3.75 -30.58 -7.07
N ARG A 311 3.14 -30.83 -8.23
CA ARG A 311 3.16 -29.91 -9.38
C ARG A 311 2.15 -28.76 -9.21
N VAL A 312 0.98 -29.01 -8.61
CA VAL A 312 0.01 -27.98 -8.21
C VAL A 312 0.63 -27.01 -7.19
N ALA A 313 1.34 -27.53 -6.19
CA ALA A 313 2.05 -26.74 -5.19
C ALA A 313 3.18 -25.90 -5.82
N ALA A 314 4.00 -26.50 -6.69
CA ALA A 314 5.05 -25.78 -7.41
C ALA A 314 4.49 -24.66 -8.32
N ALA A 315 3.32 -24.86 -8.94
CA ALA A 315 2.63 -23.82 -9.70
C ALA A 315 2.14 -22.67 -8.81
N LEU A 316 1.59 -22.97 -7.62
CA LEU A 316 1.18 -21.97 -6.64
C LEU A 316 2.36 -21.11 -6.17
N SER A 317 3.52 -21.73 -5.90
CA SER A 317 4.73 -20.99 -5.54
C SER A 317 5.23 -20.09 -6.67
N ALA A 318 5.13 -20.52 -7.93
CA ALA A 318 5.48 -19.69 -9.08
C ALA A 318 4.51 -18.51 -9.29
N LEU A 319 3.20 -18.70 -9.09
CA LEU A 319 2.24 -17.58 -9.10
C LEU A 319 2.52 -16.56 -8.00
N LYS A 320 2.87 -17.00 -6.79
CA LYS A 320 3.27 -16.08 -5.70
C LYS A 320 4.51 -15.27 -6.08
N ARG A 321 5.56 -15.91 -6.61
CA ARG A 321 6.74 -15.19 -7.12
C ARG A 321 6.40 -14.20 -8.22
N ALA A 322 5.47 -14.54 -9.12
CA ALA A 322 4.97 -13.62 -10.13
C ALA A 322 4.32 -12.38 -9.48
N ARG A 323 3.49 -12.56 -8.44
CA ARG A 323 2.87 -11.45 -7.71
C ARG A 323 3.89 -10.60 -6.97
N ASP A 324 4.91 -11.20 -6.36
CA ASP A 324 5.98 -10.48 -5.69
C ASP A 324 6.71 -9.51 -6.64
N GLN A 325 6.68 -9.74 -7.97
CA GLN A 325 7.23 -8.82 -8.97
C GLN A 325 6.41 -7.54 -9.18
N LEU A 326 5.12 -7.55 -8.81
CA LEU A 326 4.22 -6.38 -8.87
C LEU A 326 4.18 -5.59 -7.56
N LEU A 327 4.77 -6.10 -6.48
CA LEU A 327 4.91 -5.36 -5.23
C LEU A 327 5.90 -4.20 -5.38
N ASP A 328 5.63 -3.11 -4.66
CA ASP A 328 6.57 -2.02 -4.46
C ASP A 328 7.87 -2.52 -3.75
N PRO A 329 8.97 -1.75 -3.82
CA PRO A 329 10.24 -2.17 -3.23
C PRO A 329 10.17 -2.44 -1.71
N VAL A 330 9.37 -1.68 -0.95
CA VAL A 330 9.24 -1.83 0.50
C VAL A 330 8.52 -3.13 0.82
N ALA A 331 7.35 -3.37 0.23
CA ALA A 331 6.56 -4.57 0.44
C ALA A 331 7.31 -5.85 -0.01
N ARG A 332 8.15 -5.75 -1.05
CA ARG A 332 9.01 -6.88 -1.45
C ARG A 332 10.16 -7.13 -0.47
N LEU A 333 10.82 -6.07 0.01
CA LEU A 333 11.86 -6.18 1.03
C LEU A 333 11.28 -6.70 2.36
N ASP A 334 10.11 -6.23 2.78
CA ASP A 334 9.37 -6.74 3.94
C ASP A 334 9.11 -8.25 3.83
N ALA A 335 8.68 -8.74 2.66
CA ALA A 335 8.49 -10.17 2.43
C ALA A 335 9.80 -10.97 2.52
N LEU A 336 10.91 -10.46 1.97
CA LEU A 336 12.22 -11.10 2.04
C LEU A 336 12.79 -11.10 3.47
N ILE A 337 12.62 -10.01 4.21
CA ILE A 337 13.00 -9.89 5.63
C ILE A 337 12.20 -10.90 6.46
N ALA A 338 10.88 -10.98 6.28
CA ALA A 338 10.03 -11.92 7.02
C ALA A 338 10.39 -13.39 6.75
N ASP A 339 10.64 -13.75 5.48
CA ASP A 339 11.09 -15.09 5.10
C ASP A 339 12.50 -15.40 5.65
N GLY A 340 13.41 -14.42 5.65
CA GLY A 340 14.74 -14.54 6.24
C GLY A 340 14.71 -14.73 7.77
N LEU A 341 13.87 -13.96 8.48
CA LEU A 341 13.65 -14.12 9.92
C LEU A 341 13.05 -15.49 10.27
N ASP A 342 12.14 -16.01 9.45
CA ASP A 342 11.60 -17.36 9.67
C ASP A 342 12.66 -18.45 9.47
N LEU A 343 13.51 -18.29 8.45
CA LEU A 343 14.63 -19.18 8.21
C LEU A 343 15.65 -19.11 9.37
N MET A 344 16.02 -17.91 9.84
CA MET A 344 16.87 -17.72 11.02
C MET A 344 16.32 -18.44 12.26
N ARG A 345 15.01 -18.33 12.55
CA ARG A 345 14.38 -19.05 13.67
C ARG A 345 14.53 -20.56 13.53
N ARG A 346 14.38 -21.11 12.32
CA ARG A 346 14.54 -22.56 12.04
C ARG A 346 15.98 -23.00 12.18
N THR A 347 16.95 -22.24 11.67
CA THR A 347 18.39 -22.49 11.83
C THR A 347 18.79 -22.41 13.30
N GLY A 348 18.33 -21.39 14.04
CA GLY A 348 18.58 -21.25 15.48
C GLY A 348 18.01 -22.40 16.31
N HIS A 349 16.78 -22.86 16.01
CA HIS A 349 16.23 -24.07 16.62
C HIS A 349 17.08 -25.31 16.28
N LYS A 350 17.60 -25.43 15.05
CA LYS A 350 18.52 -26.51 14.68
C LYS A 350 19.82 -26.47 15.49
N VAL A 351 20.41 -25.28 15.70
CA VAL A 351 21.59 -25.06 16.58
C VAL A 351 21.29 -25.48 18.03
N ALA A 352 20.15 -25.06 18.58
CA ALA A 352 19.75 -25.42 19.95
C ALA A 352 19.58 -26.94 20.13
N LEU A 353 19.02 -27.63 19.14
CA LEU A 353 18.88 -29.08 19.12
C LEU A 353 20.23 -29.81 19.00
N THR A 354 21.19 -29.28 18.23
CA THR A 354 22.55 -29.87 18.17
C THR A 354 23.32 -29.67 19.48
N ALA A 355 23.06 -28.59 20.22
CA ALA A 355 23.63 -28.36 21.55
C ALA A 355 22.99 -29.24 22.65
N ARG A 356 21.76 -29.74 22.44
CA ARG A 356 21.01 -30.56 23.41
C ARG A 356 20.57 -31.90 22.77
N PRO A 357 21.50 -32.84 22.49
CA PRO A 357 21.23 -34.04 21.70
C PRO A 357 20.22 -35.03 22.34
N GLU A 358 19.90 -34.87 23.62
CA GLU A 358 18.85 -35.65 24.30
C GLU A 358 17.43 -35.24 23.87
N GLN A 359 17.25 -34.01 23.37
CA GLN A 359 15.99 -33.51 22.84
C GLN A 359 15.84 -33.91 21.36
N ARG A 360 14.95 -34.86 21.07
CA ARG A 360 14.65 -35.27 19.69
C ARG A 360 13.86 -34.17 18.97
N GLY A 361 14.54 -33.42 18.11
CA GLY A 361 13.94 -32.42 17.24
C GLY A 361 13.01 -33.00 16.16
N PRO A 362 12.27 -32.13 15.45
CA PRO A 362 11.38 -32.55 14.37
C PRO A 362 12.17 -33.15 13.20
N GLY A 363 11.80 -34.36 12.74
CA GLY A 363 12.52 -35.07 11.67
C GLY A 363 12.50 -34.40 10.29
N TRP A 364 11.72 -33.32 10.11
CA TRP A 364 11.70 -32.50 8.89
C TRP A 364 12.73 -31.36 8.92
N LEU A 365 13.30 -31.02 10.08
CA LEU A 365 14.27 -29.93 10.24
C LEU A 365 15.70 -30.44 9.95
N THR A 366 15.98 -30.66 8.66
CA THR A 366 17.28 -31.14 8.14
C THR A 366 18.12 -29.99 7.56
N ALA A 367 19.43 -30.21 7.41
CA ALA A 367 20.31 -29.27 6.72
C ALA A 367 19.82 -29.03 5.28
N GLU A 368 19.53 -30.11 4.54
CA GLU A 368 18.96 -30.10 3.19
C GLU A 368 17.72 -29.19 3.08
N HIS A 369 16.76 -29.28 4.02
CA HIS A 369 15.55 -28.43 4.01
C HIS A 369 15.87 -26.94 4.24
N LEU A 370 16.84 -26.65 5.10
CA LEU A 370 17.31 -25.28 5.33
C LEU A 370 18.02 -24.75 4.08
N SER A 371 18.90 -25.53 3.44
CA SER A 371 19.59 -25.18 2.19
C SER A 371 18.62 -24.94 1.02
N GLU A 372 17.59 -25.79 0.86
CA GLU A 372 16.52 -25.55 -0.13
C GLU A 372 15.83 -24.19 0.10
N THR A 373 15.54 -23.86 1.36
CA THR A 373 14.87 -22.60 1.72
C THR A 373 15.80 -21.40 1.54
N GLN A 374 17.06 -21.52 1.93
CA GLN A 374 18.12 -20.53 1.73
C GLN A 374 18.35 -20.22 0.24
N THR A 375 18.36 -21.25 -0.61
CA THR A 375 18.48 -21.12 -2.07
C THR A 375 17.35 -20.26 -2.65
N VAL A 376 16.11 -20.46 -2.16
CA VAL A 376 14.96 -19.67 -2.58
C VAL A 376 15.09 -18.19 -2.17
N LEU A 377 15.67 -17.93 -1.00
CA LEU A 377 15.88 -16.58 -0.48
C LEU A 377 17.01 -15.83 -1.24
N GLU A 378 18.15 -16.47 -1.48
CA GLU A 378 19.25 -15.90 -2.30
C GLU A 378 18.76 -15.56 -3.71
N THR A 379 18.06 -16.49 -4.37
CA THR A 379 17.59 -16.28 -5.74
C THR A 379 16.58 -15.11 -5.82
N ARG A 380 15.63 -15.00 -4.87
CA ARG A 380 14.66 -13.89 -4.87
C ARG A 380 15.32 -12.54 -4.56
N THR A 381 16.35 -12.54 -3.72
CA THR A 381 17.15 -11.35 -3.44
C THR A 381 17.92 -10.90 -4.69
N GLY A 382 18.52 -11.83 -5.43
CA GLY A 382 19.17 -11.54 -6.72
C GLY A 382 18.22 -11.13 -7.85
N GLU A 383 16.99 -11.65 -7.87
CA GLU A 383 15.94 -11.17 -8.79
C GLU A 383 15.58 -9.69 -8.51
N LEU A 384 15.51 -9.29 -7.24
CA LEU A 384 15.29 -7.89 -6.85
C LEU A 384 16.51 -7.00 -7.17
N GLU A 385 17.70 -7.42 -6.78
CA GLU A 385 18.97 -6.74 -7.08
C GLU A 385 19.10 -6.42 -8.57
N ALA A 386 18.91 -7.42 -9.44
CA ALA A 386 19.01 -7.25 -10.89
C ALA A 386 17.95 -6.30 -11.45
N GLY A 387 16.71 -6.39 -10.95
CA GLY A 387 15.61 -5.52 -11.39
C GLY A 387 15.82 -4.04 -11.02
N LEU A 388 16.43 -3.75 -9.87
CA LEU A 388 16.77 -2.38 -9.46
C LEU A 388 18.04 -1.86 -10.15
N ASN A 389 19.06 -2.70 -10.31
CA ASN A 389 20.27 -2.37 -11.09
C ASN A 389 19.94 -1.97 -12.54
N ALA A 390 18.98 -2.64 -13.18
CA ALA A 390 18.54 -2.29 -14.53
C ALA A 390 17.98 -0.85 -14.61
N GLY A 391 17.24 -0.40 -13.59
CA GLY A 391 16.78 0.99 -13.50
C GLY A 391 17.90 2.00 -13.22
N LEU A 392 18.92 1.60 -12.46
CA LEU A 392 20.07 2.45 -12.18
C LEU A 392 21.00 2.61 -13.39
N ALA A 393 21.30 1.53 -14.11
CA ALA A 393 22.17 1.55 -15.29
C ALA A 393 21.64 2.48 -16.40
N GLN A 394 20.31 2.55 -16.57
CA GLN A 394 19.67 3.48 -17.51
C GLN A 394 19.92 4.96 -17.14
N ALA A 395 20.07 5.26 -15.84
CA ALA A 395 20.32 6.62 -15.37
C ALA A 395 21.80 7.04 -15.50
N GLU A 396 22.73 6.11 -15.72
CA GLU A 396 24.16 6.42 -15.85
C GLU A 396 24.58 6.80 -17.28
N ASP A 397 23.76 6.55 -18.30
CA ASP A 397 24.09 6.91 -19.68
C ASP A 397 24.09 8.44 -19.89
N PRO A 398 25.24 9.07 -20.19
CA PRO A 398 25.35 10.52 -20.31
C PRO A 398 24.67 11.09 -21.56
N SER A 399 24.24 10.27 -22.52
CA SER A 399 23.39 10.70 -23.64
C SER A 399 21.91 10.83 -23.23
N ILE A 400 21.52 10.15 -22.15
CA ILE A 400 20.18 10.14 -21.54
C ILE A 400 20.23 10.85 -20.18
N ALA A 401 21.24 11.70 -19.96
CA ALA A 401 21.29 12.61 -18.83
C ALA A 401 20.07 13.53 -18.91
N ALA A 402 19.10 13.29 -18.02
CA ALA A 402 17.86 14.06 -17.99
C ALA A 402 18.18 15.56 -17.97
N PRO A 403 17.48 16.40 -18.75
CA PRO A 403 17.76 17.83 -18.81
C PRO A 403 17.68 18.42 -17.38
N PRO A 404 18.32 19.56 -17.09
CA PRO A 404 18.33 20.18 -15.75
C PRO A 404 16.94 20.60 -15.22
N THR A 405 15.88 20.28 -15.95
CA THR A 405 14.44 20.40 -15.62
C THR A 405 13.77 19.04 -15.36
N ALA A 406 14.54 17.99 -15.07
CA ALA A 406 13.99 16.68 -14.69
C ALA A 406 13.10 16.82 -13.43
N PRO A 407 11.97 16.08 -13.32
CA PRO A 407 11.16 16.09 -12.12
C PRO A 407 12.01 15.71 -10.89
N SER A 408 11.87 16.47 -9.81
CA SER A 408 12.62 16.24 -8.55
C SER A 408 12.49 14.79 -8.05
N GLU A 409 11.34 14.17 -8.28
CA GLU A 409 11.04 12.77 -7.98
C GLU A 409 12.00 11.77 -8.66
N GLN A 410 12.40 12.00 -9.92
CA GLN A 410 13.31 11.08 -10.64
C GLN A 410 14.73 11.12 -10.05
N VAL A 411 15.19 12.31 -9.65
CA VAL A 411 16.50 12.49 -8.99
C VAL A 411 16.48 11.85 -7.60
N GLN A 412 15.39 12.00 -6.85
CA GLN A 412 15.21 11.33 -5.56
C GLN A 412 15.16 9.80 -5.71
N LEU A 413 14.40 9.27 -6.68
CA LEU A 413 14.33 7.84 -6.95
C LEU A 413 15.72 7.26 -7.29
N ARG A 414 16.48 7.93 -8.17
CA ARG A 414 17.86 7.56 -8.48
C ARG A 414 18.73 7.49 -7.21
N ARG A 415 18.73 8.54 -6.39
CA ARG A 415 19.51 8.59 -5.12
C ARG A 415 19.15 7.44 -4.17
N ARG A 416 17.85 7.07 -4.08
CA ARG A 416 17.39 5.92 -3.28
C ARG A 416 17.91 4.59 -3.85
N LEU A 417 17.92 4.41 -5.17
CA LEU A 417 18.47 3.22 -5.83
C LEU A 417 19.98 3.10 -5.62
N GLU A 418 20.74 4.19 -5.84
CA GLU A 418 22.20 4.24 -5.65
C GLU A 418 22.63 3.81 -4.24
N ALA A 419 21.84 4.15 -3.22
CA ALA A 419 22.11 3.76 -1.84
C ALA A 419 21.59 2.34 -1.48
N ALA A 420 20.40 1.95 -1.97
CA ALA A 420 19.78 0.68 -1.57
C ALA A 420 20.34 -0.54 -2.31
N VAL A 421 20.71 -0.41 -3.58
CA VAL A 421 21.09 -1.56 -4.42
C VAL A 421 22.37 -2.26 -3.94
N PRO A 422 23.46 -1.56 -3.54
CA PRO A 422 24.64 -2.21 -2.97
C PRO A 422 24.31 -3.06 -1.72
N LEU A 423 23.44 -2.56 -0.85
CA LEU A 423 23.01 -3.28 0.36
C LEU A 423 22.22 -4.57 0.02
N ILE A 424 21.43 -4.58 -1.06
CA ILE A 424 20.73 -5.78 -1.53
C ILE A 424 21.72 -6.79 -2.14
N GLY A 425 22.77 -6.32 -2.81
CA GLY A 425 23.89 -7.14 -3.27
C GLY A 425 24.63 -7.80 -2.10
N GLU A 426 25.05 -7.02 -1.10
CA GLU A 426 25.69 -7.53 0.13
C GLU A 426 24.79 -8.53 0.88
N ALA A 427 23.47 -8.27 0.95
CA ALA A 427 22.51 -9.21 1.55
C ALA A 427 22.50 -10.57 0.82
N ARG A 428 22.51 -10.52 -0.53
CA ARG A 428 22.56 -11.72 -1.38
C ARG A 428 23.87 -12.49 -1.21
N GLU A 429 25.00 -11.80 -1.06
CA GLU A 429 26.29 -12.43 -0.78
C GLU A 429 26.27 -13.14 0.58
N SER A 430 25.81 -12.48 1.64
CA SER A 430 25.62 -13.11 2.96
C SER A 430 24.68 -14.32 2.91
N PHE A 431 23.63 -14.27 2.09
CA PHE A 431 22.73 -15.41 1.87
C PHE A 431 23.34 -16.55 1.04
N ARG A 432 24.37 -16.28 0.23
CA ARG A 432 25.14 -17.29 -0.50
C ARG A 432 26.18 -17.97 0.40
N GLU A 433 26.81 -17.20 1.28
CA GLU A 433 27.69 -17.73 2.34
C GLU A 433 26.90 -18.63 3.29
N ALA A 434 25.72 -18.17 3.75
CA ALA A 434 24.81 -18.99 4.55
C ALA A 434 24.42 -20.31 3.86
N LEU A 435 24.25 -20.33 2.54
CA LEU A 435 23.95 -21.56 1.80
C LEU A 435 25.13 -22.54 1.85
N ALA A 436 26.35 -22.05 1.61
CA ALA A 436 27.56 -22.87 1.70
C ALA A 436 27.82 -23.38 3.12
N ASP A 437 27.50 -22.58 4.15
CA ASP A 437 27.58 -22.97 5.55
C ASP A 437 26.55 -24.07 5.89
N LEU A 438 25.30 -23.96 5.43
CA LEU A 438 24.27 -24.98 5.63
C LEU A 438 24.61 -26.31 4.91
N GLU A 439 25.13 -26.24 3.68
CA GLU A 439 25.61 -27.41 2.92
C GLU A 439 26.82 -28.09 3.59
N ALA A 440 27.64 -27.32 4.32
CA ALA A 440 28.75 -27.81 5.13
C ALA A 440 28.34 -28.22 6.57
N GLU A 441 27.05 -28.22 6.89
CA GLU A 441 26.48 -28.45 8.23
C GLU A 441 26.97 -27.48 9.34
N ARG A 442 27.56 -26.33 8.97
CA ARG A 442 28.06 -25.27 9.85
C ARG A 442 26.93 -24.33 10.28
N MET A 443 26.06 -24.84 11.17
CA MET A 443 24.78 -24.22 11.53
C MET A 443 24.91 -22.87 12.26
N VAL A 444 26.00 -22.63 13.01
CA VAL A 444 26.21 -21.39 13.77
C VAL A 444 26.65 -20.27 12.83
N GLU A 445 27.59 -20.59 11.95
CA GLU A 445 28.08 -19.72 10.87
C GLU A 445 26.95 -19.37 9.91
N ALA A 446 26.17 -20.37 9.48
CA ALA A 446 24.98 -20.16 8.66
C ALA A 446 23.97 -19.17 9.30
N LEU A 447 23.74 -19.28 10.61
CA LEU A 447 22.85 -18.37 11.34
C LEU A 447 23.40 -16.94 11.40
N ALA A 448 24.72 -16.78 11.57
CA ALA A 448 25.39 -15.48 11.54
C ALA A 448 25.28 -14.83 10.14
N SER A 449 25.61 -15.59 9.09
CA SER A 449 25.49 -15.16 7.68
C SER A 449 24.04 -14.80 7.32
N GLN A 450 23.05 -15.55 7.83
CA GLN A 450 21.62 -15.21 7.70
C GLN A 450 21.26 -13.89 8.42
N ARG A 451 21.75 -13.67 9.65
CA ARG A 451 21.53 -12.41 10.40
C ARG A 451 22.07 -11.22 9.61
N THR A 452 23.29 -11.32 9.08
CA THR A 452 23.90 -10.26 8.26
C THR A 452 23.06 -9.97 7.01
N GLY A 453 22.62 -11.01 6.29
CA GLY A 453 21.79 -10.83 5.10
C GLY A 453 20.45 -10.13 5.39
N VAL A 454 19.77 -10.51 6.48
CA VAL A 454 18.52 -9.86 6.90
C VAL A 454 18.75 -8.41 7.35
N ALA A 455 19.84 -8.12 8.07
CA ALA A 455 20.18 -6.76 8.47
C ALA A 455 20.45 -5.84 7.26
N LYS A 456 21.13 -6.36 6.23
CA LYS A 456 21.38 -5.64 4.97
C LYS A 456 20.10 -5.38 4.18
N LEU A 457 19.15 -6.33 4.13
CA LEU A 457 17.81 -6.08 3.57
C LEU A 457 17.02 -5.01 4.35
N ALA A 458 17.11 -5.02 5.68
CA ALA A 458 16.46 -4.02 6.52
C ALA A 458 17.05 -2.62 6.25
N ALA A 459 18.38 -2.48 6.19
CA ALA A 459 19.03 -1.23 5.81
C ALA A 459 18.60 -0.74 4.42
N ALA A 460 18.57 -1.63 3.41
CA ALA A 460 18.12 -1.31 2.06
C ALA A 460 16.67 -0.81 2.02
N ARG A 461 15.77 -1.44 2.80
CA ARG A 461 14.36 -1.05 2.92
C ARG A 461 14.20 0.39 3.39
N GLU A 462 15.01 0.83 4.35
CA GLU A 462 14.88 2.17 4.92
C GLU A 462 15.15 3.30 3.93
N HIS A 463 15.88 3.05 2.83
CA HIS A 463 16.06 4.03 1.75
C HIS A 463 14.80 4.25 0.90
N PHE A 464 13.78 3.38 1.01
CA PHE A 464 12.50 3.51 0.32
C PHE A 464 11.36 3.95 1.24
N LEU A 465 11.62 4.17 2.53
CA LEU A 465 10.61 4.66 3.47
C LEU A 465 10.35 6.16 3.31
N ASP A 466 9.14 6.56 3.66
CA ASP A 466 8.76 7.96 3.85
C ASP A 466 9.32 8.51 5.18
N LEU A 467 9.25 9.84 5.35
CA LEU A 467 9.78 10.54 6.53
C LEU A 467 9.06 10.08 7.81
N GLU A 468 7.76 9.86 7.69
CA GLU A 468 6.85 9.46 8.73
C GLU A 468 7.23 8.07 9.30
N ARG A 469 7.46 7.06 8.44
CA ARG A 469 7.91 5.72 8.84
C ARG A 469 9.36 5.70 9.31
N LEU A 470 10.24 6.56 8.78
CA LEU A 470 11.61 6.68 9.27
C LEU A 470 11.64 7.18 10.72
N VAL A 471 10.83 8.18 11.06
CA VAL A 471 10.72 8.72 12.43
C VAL A 471 10.03 7.73 13.37
N GLU A 472 9.01 6.98 12.92
CA GLU A 472 8.41 5.91 13.72
C GLU A 472 9.41 4.77 14.01
N LEU A 473 10.20 4.34 13.03
CA LEU A 473 11.22 3.31 13.22
C LEU A 473 12.34 3.77 14.17
N LEU A 474 12.73 5.05 14.07
CA LEU A 474 13.66 5.70 15.00
C LEU A 474 13.17 5.64 16.45
N TYR A 475 11.87 5.92 16.66
CA TYR A 475 11.20 5.88 17.95
C TYR A 475 11.12 4.46 18.52
N GLN A 476 10.70 3.49 17.70
CA GLN A 476 10.60 2.08 18.10
C GLN A 476 11.96 1.50 18.54
N ASP A 477 13.04 1.78 17.81
CA ASP A 477 14.36 1.32 18.22
C ASP A 477 14.87 2.05 19.49
N GLN A 478 14.57 3.34 19.72
CA GLN A 478 14.92 3.97 21.01
C GLN A 478 14.14 3.38 22.19
N GLN A 479 12.86 3.04 22.03
CA GLN A 479 12.10 2.36 23.08
C GLN A 479 12.71 1.00 23.41
N ARG A 480 13.15 0.26 22.39
CA ARG A 480 13.84 -1.02 22.56
C ARG A 480 15.17 -0.86 23.32
N ILE A 481 15.96 0.16 23.03
CA ILE A 481 17.20 0.45 23.77
C ILE A 481 16.88 0.82 25.23
N ALA A 482 15.88 1.67 25.46
CA ALA A 482 15.45 2.03 26.82
C ALA A 482 15.02 0.79 27.63
N ALA A 483 14.26 -0.12 27.02
CA ALA A 483 13.83 -1.37 27.64
C ALA A 483 15.00 -2.34 27.95
N LEU A 484 16.03 -2.39 27.10
CA LEU A 484 17.23 -3.22 27.34
C LEU A 484 18.08 -2.74 28.52
N LEU A 485 18.03 -1.45 28.84
CA LEU A 485 18.83 -0.82 29.92
C LEU A 485 18.04 -0.68 31.23
N ALA A 486 16.71 -0.83 31.18
CA ALA A 486 15.83 -0.61 32.32
C ALA A 486 16.14 -1.56 33.50
N PRO A 487 16.03 -1.10 34.76
CA PRO A 487 16.21 -1.94 35.93
C PRO A 487 15.10 -3.01 36.01
N GLY A 488 15.51 -4.29 35.99
CA GLY A 488 14.63 -5.38 36.36
C GLY A 488 14.11 -5.22 37.79
N ALA A 489 12.80 -5.36 37.98
CA ALA A 489 12.08 -4.92 39.18
C ALA A 489 12.53 -5.56 40.52
N GLY A 490 13.30 -6.65 40.51
CA GLY A 490 13.71 -7.39 41.71
C GLY A 490 14.82 -6.76 42.56
N ALA A 491 15.37 -5.59 42.21
CA ALA A 491 16.54 -5.02 42.89
C ALA A 491 16.24 -4.15 44.13
N VAL A 492 15.02 -3.62 44.29
CA VAL A 492 14.77 -2.47 45.20
C VAL A 492 14.17 -2.86 46.57
N ALA A 493 13.82 -4.14 46.80
CA ALA A 493 13.03 -4.58 47.96
C ALA A 493 13.66 -5.69 48.83
N ALA A 494 14.98 -5.87 48.79
CA ALA A 494 15.69 -6.76 49.73
C ALA A 494 15.96 -6.03 51.07
N ASP A 495 15.09 -6.25 52.04
CA ASP A 495 15.13 -5.61 53.36
C ASP A 495 16.46 -5.90 54.10
N ALA A 496 17.03 -4.90 54.77
CA ALA A 496 18.42 -4.92 55.20
C ALA A 496 18.64 -5.76 56.48
N THR A 497 19.04 -7.04 56.32
CA THR A 497 19.70 -7.81 57.38
C THR A 497 21.23 -7.68 57.28
N PRO A 498 21.91 -6.97 58.20
CA PRO A 498 23.35 -6.75 58.12
C PRO A 498 24.14 -7.92 58.71
N ASP A 499 24.30 -9.01 57.95
CA ASP A 499 25.36 -10.01 58.18
C ASP A 499 25.52 -11.02 57.01
N GLN A 500 26.30 -10.65 55.99
CA GLN A 500 27.18 -11.53 55.19
C GLN A 500 27.94 -10.76 54.09
N ASP A 501 29.18 -11.17 53.81
CA ASP A 501 30.03 -10.67 52.71
C ASP A 501 29.55 -11.18 51.34
N THR A 502 28.34 -10.78 50.94
CA THR A 502 27.84 -10.90 49.56
C THR A 502 27.83 -9.53 48.91
N ALA A 503 28.26 -9.46 47.64
CA ALA A 503 28.24 -8.22 46.85
C ALA A 503 26.84 -7.57 46.89
N PRO A 504 26.75 -6.21 46.88
CA PRO A 504 25.47 -5.52 47.00
C PRO A 504 24.49 -5.99 45.91
N PRO A 505 23.17 -6.11 46.23
CA PRO A 505 22.18 -6.68 45.31
C PRO A 505 22.12 -5.94 43.96
N ASP A 506 22.42 -4.63 43.95
CA ASP A 506 22.54 -3.81 42.75
C ASP A 506 23.56 -4.37 41.76
N ALA A 507 24.70 -4.90 42.22
CA ALA A 507 25.78 -5.40 41.36
C ALA A 507 25.34 -6.59 40.49
N GLN A 508 24.51 -7.49 41.01
CA GLN A 508 23.99 -8.63 40.23
C GLN A 508 22.99 -8.18 39.16
N GLY A 509 22.14 -7.21 39.49
CA GLY A 509 21.22 -6.58 38.53
C GLY A 509 21.93 -5.73 37.47
N THR A 510 23.06 -5.11 37.81
CA THR A 510 23.91 -4.35 36.89
C THR A 510 24.70 -5.27 35.96
N ALA A 511 25.29 -6.36 36.48
CA ALA A 511 26.01 -7.35 35.67
C ALA A 511 25.11 -7.95 34.57
N ALA A 512 23.89 -8.38 34.93
CA ALA A 512 22.92 -8.90 33.96
C ALA A 512 22.48 -7.86 32.90
N ARG A 513 22.44 -6.57 33.25
CA ARG A 513 22.18 -5.47 32.29
C ARG A 513 23.37 -5.20 31.37
N SER A 514 24.60 -5.34 31.87
CA SER A 514 25.82 -5.10 31.10
C SER A 514 25.96 -6.02 29.88
N GLU A 515 25.39 -7.24 29.93
CA GLU A 515 25.33 -8.17 28.79
C GLU A 515 24.61 -7.60 27.56
N TYR A 516 23.69 -6.64 27.75
CA TYR A 516 22.93 -6.01 26.67
C TYR A 516 23.58 -4.73 26.11
N LEU A 517 24.64 -4.20 26.73
CA LEU A 517 25.32 -2.98 26.28
C LEU A 517 25.77 -3.03 24.81
N PRO A 518 26.38 -4.13 24.29
CA PRO A 518 26.78 -4.18 22.88
C PRO A 518 25.59 -4.11 21.92
N ILE A 519 24.43 -4.67 22.32
CA ILE A 519 23.19 -4.65 21.53
C ILE A 519 22.57 -3.25 21.57
N ALA A 520 22.51 -2.63 22.75
CA ALA A 520 22.07 -1.25 22.92
C ALA A 520 22.91 -0.28 22.07
N ARG A 521 24.24 -0.46 22.04
CA ARG A 521 25.16 0.33 21.22
C ARG A 521 24.98 0.09 19.71
N GLU A 522 24.82 -1.16 19.27
CA GLU A 522 24.54 -1.53 17.86
C GLU A 522 23.26 -0.81 17.37
N LEU A 523 22.18 -0.88 18.17
CA LEU A 523 20.92 -0.19 17.86
C LEU A 523 21.06 1.34 17.88
N GLN A 524 21.77 1.91 18.87
CA GLN A 524 21.99 3.36 18.99
C GLN A 524 22.77 3.91 17.79
N ALA A 525 23.80 3.18 17.33
CA ALA A 525 24.57 3.53 16.14
C ALA A 525 23.71 3.50 14.87
N GLY A 526 22.89 2.46 14.69
CA GLY A 526 21.95 2.36 13.57
C GLY A 526 20.89 3.47 13.58
N ASN A 527 20.39 3.85 14.76
CA ASN A 527 19.48 4.98 14.91
C ASN A 527 20.10 6.31 14.49
N ARG A 528 21.40 6.53 14.76
CA ARG A 528 22.12 7.72 14.31
C ARG A 528 22.24 7.77 12.78
N GLU A 529 22.50 6.64 12.11
CA GLU A 529 22.50 6.55 10.64
C GLU A 529 21.10 6.80 10.04
N ARG A 530 20.05 6.30 10.72
CA ARG A 530 18.65 6.57 10.35
C ARG A 530 18.29 8.04 10.49
N LEU A 531 18.78 8.72 11.53
CA LEU A 531 18.59 10.16 11.71
C LEU A 531 19.23 11.00 10.59
N GLN A 532 20.34 10.54 10.01
CA GLN A 532 20.94 11.19 8.82
C GLN A 532 20.02 11.07 7.60
N ARG A 533 19.32 9.94 7.43
CA ARG A 533 18.32 9.77 6.36
C ARG A 533 17.05 10.60 6.62
N VAL A 534 16.63 10.72 7.88
CA VAL A 534 15.60 11.71 8.29
C VAL A 534 16.04 13.13 7.94
N SER A 535 17.30 13.51 8.20
CA SER A 535 17.89 14.80 7.80
C SER A 535 17.78 15.07 6.31
N ALA A 536 18.27 14.13 5.49
CA ALA A 536 18.22 14.25 4.03
C ALA A 536 16.78 14.41 3.53
N THR A 537 15.83 13.65 4.08
CA THR A 537 14.42 13.70 3.67
C THR A 537 13.73 15.01 4.07
N ILE A 538 14.05 15.57 5.25
CA ILE A 538 13.56 16.90 5.67
C ILE A 538 14.13 18.00 4.75
N LEU A 539 15.43 17.95 4.45
CA LEU A 539 16.09 18.93 3.59
C LEU A 539 15.60 18.86 2.13
N ASP A 540 15.39 17.66 1.59
CA ASP A 540 14.83 17.46 0.25
C ASP A 540 13.39 18.01 0.16
N ARG A 541 12.54 17.79 1.19
CA ARG A 541 11.18 18.39 1.25
C ARG A 541 11.23 19.91 1.41
N LEU A 542 12.14 20.45 2.25
CA LEU A 542 12.32 21.91 2.39
C LEU A 542 12.74 22.57 1.07
N GLY A 543 13.66 21.95 0.32
CA GLY A 543 14.06 22.42 -0.99
C GLY A 543 12.88 22.51 -1.96
N ALA A 544 12.09 21.44 -2.05
CA ALA A 544 10.90 21.41 -2.92
C ALA A 544 9.87 22.51 -2.56
N VAL A 545 9.59 22.73 -1.27
CA VAL A 545 8.68 23.80 -0.83
C VAL A 545 9.24 25.19 -1.14
N LEU A 546 10.54 25.41 -0.98
CA LEU A 546 11.19 26.68 -1.32
C LEU A 546 11.21 26.95 -2.83
N ASP A 547 11.39 25.91 -3.65
CA ASP A 547 11.32 26.01 -5.11
C ASP A 547 9.89 26.32 -5.57
N GLU A 548 8.86 25.74 -4.92
CA GLU A 548 7.45 26.09 -5.16
C GLU A 548 7.07 27.50 -4.72
N GLU A 549 7.63 28.00 -3.60
CA GLU A 549 7.48 29.41 -3.18
C GLU A 549 8.14 30.36 -4.21
N GLN A 550 9.38 30.08 -4.63
CA GLN A 550 10.11 30.91 -5.60
C GLN A 550 9.46 30.91 -7.00
N ALA A 551 8.91 29.78 -7.44
CA ALA A 551 8.14 29.67 -8.68
C ALA A 551 6.85 30.51 -8.66
N LYS A 552 6.32 30.84 -7.47
CA LYS A 552 5.16 31.72 -7.27
C LYS A 552 5.55 33.20 -7.09
N GLU A 553 6.72 33.50 -6.51
CA GLU A 553 7.18 34.88 -6.27
C GLU A 553 7.90 35.54 -7.48
N ALA A 554 8.36 34.75 -8.45
CA ALA A 554 9.02 35.29 -9.64
C ALA A 554 8.11 36.26 -10.42
N PRO A 555 8.52 37.51 -10.70
CA PRO A 555 7.71 38.44 -11.49
C PRO A 555 7.50 37.88 -12.89
N THR A 556 6.26 37.88 -13.37
CA THR A 556 5.84 37.33 -14.66
C THR A 556 6.42 38.12 -15.85
N THR A 557 7.73 37.97 -16.07
CA THR A 557 8.43 38.34 -17.29
C THR A 557 8.37 37.11 -18.19
N PRO A 558 7.51 37.04 -19.21
CA PRO A 558 7.09 35.78 -19.83
C PRO A 558 8.27 35.04 -20.49
N PRO A 559 8.76 33.92 -19.92
CA PRO A 559 9.78 33.12 -20.55
C PRO A 559 9.11 32.04 -21.41
N LYS A 560 9.56 32.01 -22.67
CA LYS A 560 9.35 30.97 -23.69
C LYS A 560 9.06 29.57 -23.10
N ALA A 561 7.88 29.03 -23.41
CA ALA A 561 7.35 27.80 -22.83
C ALA A 561 8.27 26.57 -23.01
N ALA A 562 8.71 26.01 -21.88
CA ALA A 562 9.32 24.68 -21.78
C ALA A 562 9.19 24.15 -20.34
N ALA A 563 7.99 23.70 -19.96
CA ALA A 563 7.76 22.90 -18.75
C ALA A 563 6.53 22.01 -18.95
N GLY A 564 6.69 20.71 -18.69
CA GLY A 564 5.59 19.75 -18.68
C GLY A 564 4.80 19.83 -17.37
N PRO A 565 3.48 19.55 -17.35
CA PRO A 565 2.67 19.83 -16.16
C PRO A 565 2.17 18.58 -15.43
N GLN A 566 2.97 18.09 -14.48
CA GLN A 566 2.42 17.65 -13.20
C GLN A 566 2.35 18.90 -12.30
N ALA A 567 1.15 19.44 -12.16
CA ALA A 567 0.88 20.52 -11.23
C ALA A 567 -0.55 20.35 -10.73
N THR A 568 -0.72 19.51 -9.71
CA THR A 568 -1.86 19.61 -8.78
C THR A 568 -2.22 21.08 -8.53
N ALA A 569 -3.52 21.37 -8.36
CA ALA A 569 -3.96 22.75 -8.14
C ALA A 569 -3.06 23.37 -7.04
N PRO A 570 -2.35 24.49 -7.33
CA PRO A 570 -1.17 24.86 -6.56
C PRO A 570 -1.57 24.98 -5.08
N PRO A 571 -0.87 24.28 -4.17
CA PRO A 571 -1.27 24.26 -2.77
C PRO A 571 -1.38 25.68 -2.24
N ASP A 572 -2.39 25.88 -1.38
CA ASP A 572 -2.69 27.15 -0.75
C ASP A 572 -1.38 27.75 -0.18
N PRO A 573 -1.02 29.00 -0.47
CA PRO A 573 0.18 29.62 0.10
C PRO A 573 0.21 29.55 1.64
N ALA A 574 -0.96 29.52 2.31
CA ALA A 574 -1.02 29.28 3.75
C ALA A 574 -0.64 27.84 4.13
N ALA A 575 -0.98 26.83 3.31
CA ALA A 575 -0.61 25.44 3.52
C ALA A 575 0.89 25.20 3.27
N LEU A 576 1.46 25.76 2.20
CA LEU A 576 2.92 25.69 1.96
C LEU A 576 3.71 26.36 3.09
N ALA A 577 3.31 27.56 3.52
CA ALA A 577 3.98 28.24 4.63
C ALA A 577 3.85 27.46 5.96
N ALA A 578 2.74 26.72 6.16
CA ALA A 578 2.58 25.85 7.32
C ALA A 578 3.45 24.59 7.24
N GLU A 579 3.54 23.95 6.06
CA GLU A 579 4.41 22.80 5.81
C GLU A 579 5.89 23.17 5.97
N ARG A 580 6.30 24.30 5.39
CA ARG A 580 7.64 24.87 5.57
C ARG A 580 8.00 25.07 7.04
N ARG A 581 7.12 25.71 7.82
CA ARG A 581 7.33 25.91 9.27
C ARG A 581 7.43 24.60 10.03
N ARG A 582 6.61 23.60 9.69
CA ARG A 582 6.69 22.25 10.28
C ARG A 582 8.03 21.59 9.99
N LEU A 583 8.53 21.69 8.75
CA LEU A 583 9.82 21.12 8.36
C LEU A 583 11.02 21.88 8.97
N GLU A 584 10.96 23.21 9.08
CA GLU A 584 11.96 24.02 9.78
C GLU A 584 12.02 23.66 11.28
N GLN A 585 10.87 23.43 11.92
CA GLN A 585 10.80 22.92 13.30
C GLN A 585 11.33 21.48 13.42
N ALA A 586 11.08 20.63 12.42
CA ALA A 586 11.56 19.26 12.41
C ALA A 586 13.09 19.19 12.32
N ASP A 587 13.75 20.03 11.51
CA ASP A 587 15.22 20.09 11.50
C ASP A 587 15.80 20.59 12.83
N GLN A 588 15.17 21.58 13.48
CA GLN A 588 15.58 22.03 14.81
C GLN A 588 15.49 20.92 15.87
N LEU A 589 14.42 20.12 15.87
CA LEU A 589 14.30 18.97 16.77
C LEU A 589 15.29 17.86 16.38
N ARG A 590 15.49 17.60 15.09
CA ARG A 590 16.45 16.61 14.59
C ARG A 590 17.88 16.91 15.07
N VAL A 591 18.33 18.16 15.06
CA VAL A 591 19.65 18.54 15.62
C VAL A 591 19.75 18.26 17.12
N GLN A 592 18.65 18.45 17.87
CA GLN A 592 18.62 18.10 19.29
C GLN A 592 18.65 16.58 19.52
N VAL A 593 17.92 15.82 18.72
CA VAL A 593 17.96 14.35 18.71
C VAL A 593 19.38 13.86 18.38
N GLU A 594 20.05 14.45 17.38
CA GLU A 594 21.41 14.07 16.97
C GLU A 594 22.41 14.22 18.11
N LYS A 595 22.34 15.34 18.83
CA LYS A 595 23.19 15.59 20.00
C LYS A 595 22.90 14.62 21.16
N ALA A 596 21.64 14.34 21.46
CA ALA A 596 21.27 13.40 22.52
C ALA A 596 21.68 11.96 22.14
N MET A 597 21.49 11.58 20.88
CA MET A 597 21.91 10.29 20.35
C MET A 597 23.43 10.07 20.46
N GLN A 598 24.21 11.11 20.22
CA GLN A 598 25.67 11.07 20.41
C GLN A 598 26.04 10.90 21.89
N GLN A 599 25.42 11.68 22.79
CA GLN A 599 25.67 11.56 24.24
C GLN A 599 25.34 10.13 24.74
N ALA A 600 24.20 9.58 24.34
CA ALA A 600 23.80 8.22 24.68
C ALA A 600 24.78 7.16 24.15
N LEU A 601 25.33 7.35 22.94
CA LEU A 601 26.34 6.46 22.38
C LEU A 601 27.67 6.53 23.16
N GLU A 602 28.12 7.73 23.53
CA GLU A 602 29.34 7.95 24.32
C GLU A 602 29.22 7.36 25.74
N ASP A 603 28.04 7.48 26.38
CA ASP A 603 27.78 6.88 27.70
C ASP A 603 27.73 5.34 27.62
N LEU A 604 27.10 4.77 26.57
CA LEU A 604 27.06 3.33 26.31
C LEU A 604 28.46 2.75 26.04
N GLU A 605 29.26 3.41 25.21
CA GLU A 605 30.65 3.02 24.93
C GLU A 605 31.50 3.06 26.19
N THR A 606 31.34 4.09 27.03
CA THR A 606 32.06 4.19 28.31
C THR A 606 31.68 3.03 29.23
N ALA A 607 30.39 2.69 29.36
CA ALA A 607 29.93 1.57 30.17
C ALA A 607 30.44 0.20 29.65
N GLU A 608 30.45 -0.02 28.32
CA GLU A 608 30.92 -1.29 27.70
C GLU A 608 32.42 -1.55 27.95
N THR A 609 33.23 -0.53 28.22
CA THR A 609 34.68 -0.70 28.47
C THR A 609 35.04 -1.24 29.87
N LEU A 610 34.09 -1.24 30.82
CA LEU A 610 34.35 -1.68 32.19
C LEU A 610 33.99 -3.15 32.40
N PRO A 611 34.75 -3.88 33.26
CA PRO A 611 34.36 -5.23 33.65
C PRO A 611 33.08 -5.22 34.51
N ALA A 612 32.31 -6.30 34.47
CA ALA A 612 31.04 -6.43 35.19
C ALA A 612 31.14 -6.24 36.73
N ASP A 613 32.33 -6.47 37.29
CA ASP A 613 32.62 -6.33 38.73
C ASP A 613 33.12 -4.90 39.11
N ASP A 614 33.15 -3.94 38.18
CA ASP A 614 33.67 -2.59 38.46
C ASP A 614 32.70 -1.76 39.32
N LEU A 615 33.25 -1.01 40.27
CA LEU A 615 32.50 -0.16 41.20
C LEU A 615 31.91 1.09 40.53
N GLU A 616 32.46 1.53 39.40
CA GLU A 616 31.93 2.69 38.65
C GLU A 616 30.78 2.30 37.71
N LEU A 617 30.68 1.03 37.30
CA LEU A 617 29.74 0.53 36.30
C LEU A 617 28.26 0.85 36.61
N PRO A 618 27.72 0.69 37.84
CA PRO A 618 26.33 1.04 38.14
C PRO A 618 26.00 2.51 37.84
N SER A 619 26.91 3.43 38.20
CA SER A 619 26.73 4.87 37.98
C SER A 619 26.80 5.29 36.51
N LEU A 620 27.49 4.50 35.69
CA LEU A 620 27.57 4.69 34.24
C LEU A 620 26.37 4.06 33.53
N MET A 621 25.86 2.93 34.02
CA MET A 621 24.58 2.36 33.56
C MET A 621 23.41 3.32 33.78
N ASP A 622 23.29 3.93 34.98
CA ASP A 622 22.25 4.93 35.26
C ASP A 622 22.38 6.16 34.35
N ARG A 623 23.62 6.57 34.03
CA ARG A 623 23.88 7.67 33.09
C ARG A 623 23.45 7.32 31.66
N ALA A 624 23.84 6.14 31.17
CA ALA A 624 23.47 5.65 29.84
C ALA A 624 21.95 5.48 29.69
N GLN A 625 21.28 4.97 30.73
CA GLN A 625 19.81 4.93 30.78
C GLN A 625 19.21 6.35 30.70
N GLY A 626 19.75 7.30 31.46
CA GLY A 626 19.32 8.70 31.45
C GLY A 626 19.46 9.39 30.08
N SER A 627 20.60 9.21 29.40
CA SER A 627 20.82 9.80 28.08
C SER A 627 20.03 9.10 26.96
N VAL A 628 19.75 7.80 27.08
CA VAL A 628 18.79 7.10 26.21
C VAL A 628 17.36 7.62 26.41
N GLN A 629 16.93 7.89 27.66
CA GLN A 629 15.59 8.43 27.94
C GLN A 629 15.41 9.89 27.45
N ASP A 630 16.44 10.74 27.59
CA ASP A 630 16.46 12.08 26.98
C ASP A 630 16.37 11.99 25.45
N THR A 631 17.10 11.05 24.85
CA THR A 631 17.02 10.77 23.40
C THR A 631 15.62 10.35 22.98
N LEU A 632 15.00 9.40 23.69
CA LEU A 632 13.65 8.92 23.42
C LEU A 632 12.63 10.07 23.46
N SER A 633 12.72 10.93 24.48
CA SER A 633 11.85 12.10 24.65
C SER A 633 11.96 13.09 23.49
N ARG A 634 13.17 13.32 22.96
CA ARG A 634 13.40 14.19 21.79
C ARG A 634 12.92 13.57 20.49
N VAL A 635 13.10 12.26 20.32
CA VAL A 635 12.56 11.52 19.17
C VAL A 635 11.04 11.59 19.17
N GLU A 636 10.40 11.48 20.34
CA GLU A 636 8.95 11.64 20.45
C GLU A 636 8.49 13.05 20.09
N ALA A 637 9.22 14.10 20.51
CA ALA A 637 8.93 15.47 20.09
C ALA A 637 9.01 15.63 18.56
N LEU A 638 10.00 15.02 17.90
CA LEU A 638 10.11 15.01 16.44
C LEU A 638 8.93 14.24 15.79
N ARG A 639 8.53 13.11 16.36
CA ARG A 639 7.39 12.29 15.93
C ARG A 639 6.07 13.08 15.98
N ARG A 640 5.84 13.86 17.05
CA ARG A 640 4.64 14.70 17.24
C ARG A 640 4.44 15.79 16.17
N LEU A 641 5.47 16.14 15.38
CA LEU A 641 5.32 17.09 14.27
C LEU A 641 4.65 16.48 13.03
N PHE A 642 4.79 15.17 12.82
CA PHE A 642 4.41 14.49 11.57
C PHE A 642 3.11 13.69 11.67
N PHE A 643 2.79 13.17 12.84
CA PHE A 643 1.56 12.43 13.09
C PHE A 643 0.50 13.34 13.72
N SER A 644 -0.76 13.22 13.30
CA SER A 644 -1.83 13.98 13.93
C SER A 644 -2.08 13.48 15.36
N VAL A 645 -2.73 14.32 16.19
CA VAL A 645 -3.17 13.90 17.53
C VAL A 645 -4.07 12.66 17.46
N VAL A 646 -4.88 12.52 16.40
CA VAL A 646 -5.72 11.35 16.14
C VAL A 646 -4.86 10.11 15.83
N ASP A 647 -3.77 10.24 15.08
CA ASP A 647 -2.88 9.11 14.74
C ASP A 647 -2.03 8.68 15.94
N HIS A 648 -1.59 9.62 16.76
CA HIS A 648 -1.02 9.31 18.07
C HIS A 648 -2.01 8.55 18.95
N LEU A 649 -3.27 8.99 19.00
CA LEU A 649 -4.31 8.32 19.79
C LEU A 649 -4.65 6.91 19.25
N ARG A 650 -4.66 6.72 17.92
CA ARG A 650 -4.78 5.39 17.27
C ARG A 650 -3.61 4.47 17.64
N GLU A 651 -2.39 4.98 17.61
CA GLU A 651 -1.19 4.18 17.85
C GLU A 651 -0.98 3.89 19.35
N THR A 652 -1.30 4.83 20.24
CA THR A 652 -1.37 4.59 21.69
C THR A 652 -2.46 3.56 22.03
N LEU A 653 -3.62 3.59 21.37
CA LEU A 653 -4.64 2.55 21.48
C LEU A 653 -4.11 1.18 21.02
N ARG A 654 -3.46 1.13 19.85
CA ARG A 654 -2.89 -0.11 19.31
C ARG A 654 -1.84 -0.71 20.24
N ARG A 655 -0.94 0.11 20.79
CA ARG A 655 0.10 -0.31 21.73
C ARG A 655 -0.48 -0.74 23.08
N GLN A 656 -1.55 -0.09 23.55
CA GLN A 656 -2.28 -0.52 24.75
C GLN A 656 -2.92 -1.91 24.59
N LEU A 657 -3.41 -2.23 23.39
CA LEU A 657 -3.93 -3.56 23.06
C LEU A 657 -2.82 -4.62 22.98
N ASP A 658 -1.71 -4.33 22.29
CA ASP A 658 -0.54 -5.23 22.18
C ASP A 658 0.09 -5.52 23.55
N LEU A 659 0.18 -4.50 24.41
CA LEU A 659 0.62 -4.65 25.79
C LEU A 659 -0.36 -5.50 26.62
N GLY A 660 -1.67 -5.37 26.38
CA GLY A 660 -2.71 -6.22 26.97
C GLY A 660 -2.57 -7.69 26.54
N ASP A 661 -2.35 -7.95 25.26
CA ASP A 661 -2.13 -9.31 24.73
C ASP A 661 -0.88 -9.96 25.34
N ARG A 662 0.23 -9.21 25.46
CA ARG A 662 1.46 -9.67 26.14
C ARG A 662 1.27 -9.87 27.64
N THR A 663 0.40 -9.09 28.27
CA THR A 663 0.03 -9.26 29.69
C THR A 663 -0.80 -10.53 29.90
N GLU A 664 -1.73 -10.85 28.99
CA GLU A 664 -2.51 -12.09 29.01
C GLU A 664 -1.63 -13.33 28.72
N GLU A 665 -0.69 -13.25 27.77
CA GLU A 665 0.30 -14.32 27.53
C GLU A 665 1.11 -14.61 28.80
N THR A 666 1.57 -13.55 29.47
CA THR A 666 2.29 -13.66 30.75
C THR A 666 1.40 -14.23 31.87
N ALA A 667 0.12 -13.86 31.92
CA ALA A 667 -0.85 -14.40 32.88
C ALA A 667 -1.13 -15.90 32.67
N VAL A 668 -1.11 -16.38 31.42
CA VAL A 668 -1.24 -17.80 31.09
C VAL A 668 0.01 -18.58 31.48
N LEU A 669 1.21 -18.05 31.21
CA LEU A 669 2.48 -18.64 31.66
C LEU A 669 2.56 -18.70 33.20
N ALA A 670 2.03 -17.68 33.88
CA ALA A 670 1.96 -17.61 35.33
C ALA A 670 1.13 -18.71 36.02
N ALA A 671 0.29 -19.44 35.27
CA ALA A 671 -0.39 -20.62 35.78
C ALA A 671 0.52 -21.88 35.81
N THR A 672 1.69 -21.84 35.18
CA THR A 672 2.59 -22.99 34.97
C THR A 672 4.04 -22.77 35.41
N GLU A 673 4.47 -21.53 35.60
CA GLU A 673 5.86 -21.14 35.86
C GLU A 673 6.07 -20.62 37.30
N PRO A 674 7.31 -20.64 37.84
CA PRO A 674 7.59 -20.11 39.17
C PRO A 674 7.53 -18.57 39.20
N ALA A 675 7.24 -18.00 40.38
CA ALA A 675 7.08 -16.55 40.59
C ALA A 675 8.25 -15.69 40.07
N GLU A 676 9.48 -16.19 40.20
CA GLU A 676 10.69 -15.51 39.69
C GLU A 676 10.74 -15.37 38.17
N GLU A 677 10.14 -16.32 37.44
CA GLU A 677 10.11 -16.36 35.97
C GLU A 677 8.99 -15.45 35.46
N ILE A 678 7.83 -15.49 36.13
CA ILE A 678 6.71 -14.56 35.95
C ILE A 678 7.17 -13.10 36.16
N ALA A 679 7.97 -12.83 37.19
CA ALA A 679 8.53 -11.51 37.46
C ALA A 679 9.49 -11.03 36.36
N ARG A 680 10.24 -11.91 35.70
CA ARG A 680 11.06 -11.57 34.52
C ARG A 680 10.20 -11.21 33.31
N HIS A 681 9.07 -11.88 33.13
CA HIS A 681 8.13 -11.60 32.04
C HIS A 681 7.31 -10.31 32.26
N LEU A 682 6.90 -10.01 33.50
CA LEU A 682 6.19 -8.76 33.85
C LEU A 682 7.11 -7.54 33.96
N GLY A 683 8.39 -7.74 34.34
CA GLY A 683 9.38 -6.67 34.52
C GLY A 683 9.42 -5.60 33.42
N PRO A 684 9.48 -5.94 32.12
CA PRO A 684 9.43 -4.95 31.03
C PRO A 684 8.04 -4.35 30.78
N LEU A 685 6.95 -5.01 31.20
CA LEU A 685 5.58 -4.55 30.90
C LEU A 685 5.16 -3.35 31.77
N ALA A 686 5.67 -3.23 33.00
CA ALA A 686 5.41 -2.08 33.86
C ALA A 686 5.91 -0.73 33.26
N PRO A 687 7.20 -0.56 32.88
CA PRO A 687 7.66 0.69 32.29
C PRO A 687 7.05 0.95 30.91
N GLU A 688 6.72 -0.08 30.13
CA GLU A 688 5.93 0.08 28.90
C GLU A 688 4.53 0.66 29.20
N GLN A 689 3.87 0.16 30.25
CA GLN A 689 2.55 0.65 30.67
C GLN A 689 2.58 2.11 31.14
N THR A 690 3.60 2.49 31.93
CA THR A 690 3.84 3.88 32.36
C THR A 690 4.14 4.79 31.18
N GLY A 691 4.97 4.34 30.22
CA GLY A 691 5.27 5.11 29.00
C GLY A 691 4.02 5.40 28.17
N LEU A 692 3.09 4.44 28.07
CA LEU A 692 1.79 4.66 27.42
C LEU A 692 0.91 5.66 28.20
N ALA A 693 0.93 5.62 29.53
CA ALA A 693 0.21 6.58 30.38
C ALA A 693 0.74 8.02 30.17
N GLU A 694 2.06 8.19 30.12
CA GLU A 694 2.71 9.46 29.80
C GLU A 694 2.34 9.92 28.38
N THR A 695 2.41 9.05 27.37
CA THR A 695 1.99 9.39 25.99
C THR A 695 0.52 9.83 25.95
N ALA A 696 -0.38 9.10 26.63
CA ALA A 696 -1.79 9.46 26.74
C ALA A 696 -1.98 10.82 27.42
N GLY A 697 -1.26 11.10 28.52
CA GLY A 697 -1.27 12.41 29.18
C GLY A 697 -0.89 13.56 28.26
N ASN A 698 0.16 13.37 27.45
CA ASN A 698 0.58 14.35 26.44
C ASN A 698 -0.47 14.56 25.33
N ILE A 699 -1.15 13.49 24.89
CA ILE A 699 -2.26 13.57 23.91
C ILE A 699 -3.45 14.33 24.50
N ALA A 700 -3.82 14.05 25.75
CA ALA A 700 -4.90 14.75 26.44
C ALA A 700 -4.60 16.25 26.59
N GLU A 701 -3.37 16.61 26.98
CA GLU A 701 -2.96 18.02 27.08
C GLU A 701 -3.00 18.71 25.71
N ALA A 702 -2.53 18.06 24.64
CA ALA A 702 -2.61 18.61 23.29
C ALA A 702 -4.05 18.84 22.81
N LEU A 703 -4.98 17.91 23.12
CA LEU A 703 -6.41 18.07 22.82
C LEU A 703 -7.04 19.22 23.65
N ALA A 704 -6.70 19.33 24.93
CA ALA A 704 -7.16 20.41 25.79
C ALA A 704 -6.66 21.78 25.29
N GLN A 705 -5.37 21.91 24.97
CA GLN A 705 -4.80 23.13 24.38
C GLN A 705 -5.48 23.49 23.05
N GLN A 706 -5.76 22.51 22.17
CA GLN A 706 -6.54 22.75 20.93
C GLN A 706 -7.98 23.21 21.22
N ALA A 707 -8.61 22.72 22.29
CA ALA A 707 -9.94 23.15 22.71
C ALA A 707 -9.97 24.51 23.43
N GLU A 708 -8.84 25.00 23.90
CA GLU A 708 -8.67 26.32 24.52
C GLU A 708 -8.27 27.42 23.51
N GLN A 709 -7.75 27.04 22.34
CA GLN A 709 -7.46 28.01 21.29
C GLN A 709 -8.74 28.80 20.93
N PRO A 710 -8.75 30.14 21.07
CA PRO A 710 -9.93 30.93 20.76
C PRO A 710 -10.23 30.80 19.27
N ALA A 711 -11.52 30.77 18.91
CA ALA A 711 -12.00 30.74 17.52
C ALA A 711 -11.78 32.09 16.79
N ALA A 712 -10.63 32.73 17.04
CA ALA A 712 -10.24 34.08 16.65
C ALA A 712 -9.82 34.19 15.17
N GLN A 713 -10.62 33.58 14.30
CA GLN A 713 -10.66 33.83 12.84
C GLN A 713 -11.97 33.34 12.19
N ALA A 714 -12.94 32.84 12.97
CA ALA A 714 -14.28 32.53 12.44
C ALA A 714 -15.06 33.83 12.18
N ASN A 715 -15.58 33.99 10.96
CA ASN A 715 -16.45 35.09 10.58
C ASN A 715 -17.74 35.07 11.45
N PRO A 716 -18.38 36.22 11.76
CA PRO A 716 -19.51 36.29 12.68
C PRO A 716 -20.85 35.82 12.06
N GLN A 717 -20.86 34.63 11.45
CA GLN A 717 -22.07 33.91 11.04
C GLN A 717 -22.43 32.86 12.09
N ALA A 718 -23.69 32.88 12.56
CA ALA A 718 -24.13 32.10 13.71
C ALA A 718 -23.96 30.58 13.56
N GLN A 719 -24.04 30.04 12.34
CA GLN A 719 -23.84 28.61 12.07
C GLN A 719 -22.37 28.20 12.23
N GLN A 720 -21.42 28.94 11.64
CA GLN A 720 -19.97 28.68 11.82
C GLN A 720 -19.55 28.81 13.29
N ALA A 721 -20.13 29.75 14.05
CA ALA A 721 -19.90 29.86 15.49
C ALA A 721 -20.43 28.64 16.27
N THR A 722 -21.55 28.04 15.83
CA THR A 722 -22.13 26.84 16.46
C THR A 722 -21.32 25.60 16.14
N ASP A 723 -20.96 25.38 14.86
CA ASP A 723 -20.13 24.24 14.44
C ASP A 723 -18.73 24.31 15.08
N ALA A 724 -18.14 25.50 15.24
CA ALA A 724 -16.87 25.70 15.95
C ALA A 724 -16.97 25.42 17.46
N GLN A 725 -18.08 25.79 18.11
CA GLN A 725 -18.35 25.42 19.51
C GLN A 725 -18.56 23.91 19.67
N GLU A 726 -19.23 23.25 18.73
CA GLU A 726 -19.43 21.80 18.71
C GLU A 726 -18.08 21.07 18.52
N GLN A 727 -17.20 21.59 17.67
CA GLN A 727 -15.83 21.08 17.48
C GLN A 727 -14.95 21.28 18.71
N GLN A 728 -15.00 22.45 19.37
CA GLN A 728 -14.31 22.66 20.65
C GLN A 728 -14.84 21.73 21.76
N ALA A 729 -16.16 21.50 21.82
CA ALA A 729 -16.76 20.57 22.77
C ALA A 729 -16.28 19.13 22.56
N ARG A 730 -16.19 18.68 21.30
CA ARG A 730 -15.61 17.36 20.94
C ARG A 730 -14.14 17.24 21.34
N LEU A 731 -13.34 18.29 21.15
CA LEU A 731 -11.93 18.30 21.57
C LEU A 731 -11.79 18.20 23.10
N ARG A 732 -12.67 18.86 23.87
CA ARG A 732 -12.70 18.69 25.34
C ARG A 732 -13.15 17.30 25.76
N GLU A 733 -14.22 16.77 25.18
CA GLU A 733 -14.66 15.40 25.49
C GLU A 733 -13.55 14.39 25.15
N ALA A 734 -12.89 14.53 23.99
CA ALA A 734 -11.76 13.67 23.63
C ALA A 734 -10.59 13.81 24.62
N ALA A 735 -10.25 15.03 25.06
CA ALA A 735 -9.23 15.25 26.08
C ALA A 735 -9.59 14.53 27.40
N ASP A 736 -10.80 14.75 27.93
CA ASP A 736 -11.28 14.12 29.17
C ASP A 736 -11.24 12.58 29.10
N ARG A 737 -11.60 12.01 27.94
CA ARG A 737 -11.55 10.56 27.69
C ARG A 737 -10.12 10.03 27.67
N VAL A 738 -9.17 10.76 27.08
CA VAL A 738 -7.75 10.37 27.08
C VAL A 738 -7.12 10.55 28.47
N THR A 739 -7.49 11.57 29.24
CA THR A 739 -7.10 11.68 30.66
C THR A 739 -7.62 10.47 31.44
N GLY A 740 -8.89 10.11 31.27
CA GLY A 740 -9.45 8.90 31.87
C GLY A 740 -8.72 7.62 31.43
N ALA A 741 -8.26 7.53 30.18
CA ALA A 741 -7.44 6.42 29.71
C ALA A 741 -6.08 6.36 30.41
N ARG A 742 -5.39 7.50 30.52
CA ARG A 742 -4.13 7.62 31.27
C ARG A 742 -4.30 7.14 32.72
N ASP A 743 -5.32 7.61 33.43
CA ASP A 743 -5.52 7.25 34.84
C ASP A 743 -5.67 5.73 35.01
N ARG A 744 -6.23 5.03 34.00
CA ARG A 744 -6.31 3.57 33.98
C ARG A 744 -4.98 2.91 33.62
N MET A 745 -4.18 3.50 32.74
CA MET A 745 -2.82 3.03 32.45
C MET A 745 -1.90 3.15 33.67
N ASP A 746 -1.97 4.28 34.40
CA ASP A 746 -1.24 4.49 35.64
C ASP A 746 -1.65 3.42 36.70
N GLN A 747 -2.96 3.14 36.86
CA GLN A 747 -3.47 2.05 37.71
C GLN A 747 -3.02 0.65 37.25
N ALA A 748 -2.95 0.41 35.94
CA ALA A 748 -2.43 -0.86 35.41
C ALA A 748 -0.93 -1.02 35.70
N ALA A 749 -0.14 0.05 35.58
CA ALA A 749 1.29 0.04 35.89
C ALA A 749 1.54 -0.26 37.38
N GLU A 750 0.82 0.40 38.28
CA GLU A 750 0.85 0.10 39.73
C GLU A 750 0.50 -1.38 39.98
N ALA A 751 -0.57 -1.89 39.36
CA ALA A 751 -1.01 -3.27 39.52
C ALA A 751 -0.01 -4.30 38.97
N ILE A 752 0.70 -4.03 37.86
CA ILE A 752 1.76 -4.91 37.34
C ILE A 752 2.90 -5.07 38.36
N THR A 753 3.20 -4.03 39.14
CA THR A 753 4.28 -4.05 40.16
C THR A 753 3.90 -4.66 41.50
N ALA A 754 2.64 -5.07 41.70
CA ALA A 754 2.18 -5.64 42.97
C ALA A 754 2.61 -7.11 43.13
N GLU A 755 2.90 -7.54 44.37
CA GLU A 755 3.22 -8.94 44.70
C GLU A 755 2.14 -9.56 45.61
N PRO A 756 1.42 -10.62 45.17
CA PRO A 756 1.38 -11.15 43.80
C PRO A 756 0.59 -10.24 42.85
N PRO A 757 0.91 -10.24 41.54
CA PRO A 757 0.28 -9.36 40.56
C PRO A 757 -1.19 -9.74 40.34
N PRO A 758 -2.16 -8.82 40.56
CA PRO A 758 -3.59 -9.09 40.38
C PRO A 758 -3.96 -9.01 38.89
N PHE A 759 -3.61 -10.04 38.11
CA PHE A 759 -3.85 -10.11 36.66
C PHE A 759 -5.29 -9.78 36.22
N GLU A 760 -6.31 -10.08 37.03
CA GLU A 760 -7.69 -9.67 36.74
C GLU A 760 -7.86 -8.14 36.76
N ALA A 761 -7.34 -7.47 37.79
CA ALA A 761 -7.36 -6.01 37.88
C ALA A 761 -6.49 -5.36 36.79
N ILE A 762 -5.29 -5.88 36.51
CA ILE A 762 -4.42 -5.36 35.45
C ILE A 762 -5.19 -5.34 34.12
N ARG A 763 -5.85 -6.44 33.76
CA ARG A 763 -6.63 -6.56 32.52
C ARG A 763 -7.84 -5.63 32.49
N ASP A 764 -8.57 -5.51 33.60
CA ASP A 764 -9.68 -4.55 33.73
C ASP A 764 -9.22 -3.10 33.48
N HIS A 765 -8.09 -2.71 34.07
CA HIS A 765 -7.50 -1.38 33.87
C HIS A 765 -7.03 -1.19 32.42
N GLN A 766 -6.33 -2.16 31.84
CA GLN A 766 -5.85 -2.10 30.45
C GLN A 766 -6.99 -2.04 29.43
N GLN A 767 -8.05 -2.81 29.63
CA GLN A 767 -9.25 -2.78 28.78
C GLN A 767 -9.97 -1.43 28.90
N GLN A 768 -10.16 -0.92 30.11
CA GLN A 768 -10.84 0.37 30.33
C GLN A 768 -10.03 1.55 29.76
N ALA A 769 -8.69 1.46 29.75
CA ALA A 769 -7.84 2.40 29.02
C ALA A 769 -8.08 2.35 27.50
N ALA A 770 -8.09 1.16 26.91
CA ALA A 770 -8.34 0.98 25.48
C ALA A 770 -9.76 1.44 25.05
N GLU A 771 -10.79 1.14 25.85
CA GLU A 771 -12.15 1.62 25.63
C GLU A 771 -12.25 3.16 25.67
N ALA A 772 -11.56 3.79 26.62
CA ALA A 772 -11.53 5.25 26.76
C ALA A 772 -10.81 5.93 25.57
N LEU A 773 -9.69 5.37 25.08
CA LEU A 773 -9.03 5.84 23.86
C LEU A 773 -9.91 5.64 22.61
N ALA A 774 -10.58 4.48 22.48
CA ALA A 774 -11.49 4.24 21.37
C ALA A 774 -12.68 5.22 21.37
N ALA A 775 -13.21 5.57 22.56
CA ALA A 775 -14.23 6.60 22.71
C ALA A 775 -13.71 7.99 22.33
N ALA A 776 -12.47 8.33 22.67
CA ALA A 776 -11.84 9.59 22.23
C ALA A 776 -11.68 9.65 20.69
N LEU A 777 -11.26 8.55 20.03
CA LEU A 777 -11.24 8.48 18.57
C LEU A 777 -12.62 8.70 17.95
N ALA A 778 -13.67 8.13 18.56
CA ALA A 778 -15.05 8.30 18.07
C ALA A 778 -15.55 9.74 18.25
N ALA A 779 -15.22 10.41 19.37
CA ALA A 779 -15.56 11.81 19.60
C ALA A 779 -14.89 12.77 18.60
N LEU A 780 -13.72 12.41 18.08
CA LEU A 780 -12.97 13.18 17.08
C LEU A 780 -13.39 12.91 15.62
N GLN A 781 -14.34 12.00 15.37
CA GLN A 781 -14.90 11.78 14.03
C GLN A 781 -16.05 12.75 13.71
N PRO A 782 -16.13 13.29 12.48
CA PRO A 782 -17.22 14.20 12.10
C PRO A 782 -18.56 13.46 11.99
N PRO A 783 -19.68 14.08 12.43
CA PRO A 783 -21.00 13.44 12.39
C PRO A 783 -21.54 13.35 10.96
N GLN A 784 -21.99 12.16 10.56
CA GLN A 784 -22.86 11.99 9.40
C GLN A 784 -24.23 12.62 9.71
N ARG A 785 -24.48 13.86 9.28
CA ARG A 785 -25.78 14.52 9.50
C ARG A 785 -26.88 13.82 8.71
N GLN A 786 -27.92 13.37 9.42
CA GLN A 786 -29.13 12.77 8.87
C GLN A 786 -29.87 13.78 7.97
N GLN A 787 -29.83 13.60 6.64
CA GLN A 787 -30.50 14.51 5.69
C GLN A 787 -32.00 14.22 5.48
N GLU A 788 -32.52 13.08 5.95
CA GLU A 788 -33.84 12.58 5.52
C GLU A 788 -35.08 13.24 6.18
N GLN A 789 -34.94 14.07 7.21
CA GLN A 789 -36.11 14.64 7.93
C GLN A 789 -36.45 16.10 7.60
N SER A 790 -35.54 16.87 6.99
CA SER A 790 -35.77 18.31 6.72
C SER A 790 -36.51 18.60 5.40
N GLU A 791 -36.49 17.70 4.42
CA GLU A 791 -37.05 17.98 3.09
C GLU A 791 -38.60 17.97 3.04
N GLN A 792 -39.27 17.26 3.94
CA GLN A 792 -40.74 17.15 3.92
C GLN A 792 -41.50 18.36 4.51
N GLN A 793 -40.84 19.24 5.27
CA GLN A 793 -41.50 20.43 5.84
C GLN A 793 -41.32 21.69 4.98
N GLY A 794 -40.25 21.80 4.19
CA GLY A 794 -40.00 22.98 3.34
C GLY A 794 -40.98 23.14 2.16
N GLN A 795 -41.46 22.04 1.57
CA GLN A 795 -42.31 22.08 0.38
C GLN A 795 -43.75 22.58 0.63
N ALA A 796 -44.20 22.63 1.87
CA ALA A 796 -45.56 23.09 2.20
C ALA A 796 -45.70 24.62 2.22
N GLN A 797 -44.60 25.38 2.39
CA GLN A 797 -44.66 26.80 2.72
C GLN A 797 -44.23 27.75 1.58
N GLN A 798 -43.53 27.27 0.55
CA GLN A 798 -43.10 28.11 -0.59
C GLN A 798 -44.17 28.36 -1.67
N ASN A 799 -45.31 27.66 -1.64
CA ASN A 799 -46.35 27.77 -2.68
C ASN A 799 -47.35 28.94 -2.51
N GLN A 800 -47.10 29.93 -1.64
CA GLN A 800 -48.04 31.06 -1.42
C GLN A 800 -47.49 32.49 -1.60
N GLU A 801 -46.18 32.73 -1.66
CA GLU A 801 -45.62 34.11 -1.70
C GLU A 801 -44.91 34.49 -3.02
N GLY A 802 -45.10 33.70 -4.07
CA GLY A 802 -44.41 33.83 -5.37
C GLY A 802 -45.17 34.57 -6.49
N GLN A 803 -45.99 35.59 -6.20
CA GLN A 803 -46.57 36.47 -7.23
C GLN A 803 -46.47 37.95 -6.88
N GLN A 804 -45.32 38.58 -7.17
CA GLN A 804 -45.25 39.89 -7.86
C GLN A 804 -43.79 40.31 -8.16
N GLU A 805 -43.56 40.70 -9.42
CA GLU A 805 -42.64 41.74 -9.93
C GLU A 805 -41.18 41.76 -9.39
N SER A 806 -40.16 41.30 -10.13
CA SER A 806 -39.57 41.88 -11.36
C SER A 806 -38.76 43.18 -11.16
N GLY A 807 -37.43 43.14 -11.39
CA GLY A 807 -36.66 44.35 -11.72
C GLY A 807 -35.17 44.40 -11.29
N GLN A 808 -34.27 44.02 -12.21
CA GLN A 808 -32.88 44.53 -12.38
C GLN A 808 -32.02 44.92 -11.16
N ASN A 809 -31.01 44.09 -10.84
CA ASN A 809 -29.58 44.39 -11.10
C ASN A 809 -28.69 43.27 -10.57
N GLY A 810 -27.74 42.80 -11.39
CA GLY A 810 -26.75 41.79 -10.99
C GLY A 810 -25.38 42.43 -10.78
N GLN A 811 -24.81 42.21 -9.59
CA GLN A 811 -23.39 42.43 -9.29
C GLN A 811 -22.88 41.26 -8.43
N ASP A 812 -21.58 41.01 -8.51
CA ASP A 812 -20.91 39.80 -8.00
C ASP A 812 -20.98 39.63 -6.47
N GLN A 813 -21.02 38.38 -5.98
CA GLN A 813 -19.81 37.74 -5.41
C GLN A 813 -20.04 36.32 -4.84
N SER A 814 -19.15 35.40 -5.25
CA SER A 814 -18.59 34.24 -4.53
C SER A 814 -19.35 33.58 -3.37
N GLY A 815 -19.67 32.29 -3.54
CA GLY A 815 -19.78 31.30 -2.46
C GLY A 815 -18.75 30.19 -2.67
N ALA A 816 -17.92 29.91 -1.66
CA ALA A 816 -16.96 28.81 -1.65
C ALA A 816 -17.49 27.66 -0.78
N GLU A 817 -17.38 26.42 -1.25
CA GLU A 817 -17.75 25.22 -0.49
C GLU A 817 -16.50 24.39 -0.08
N PRO A 818 -16.53 23.65 1.04
CA PRO A 818 -15.38 22.90 1.55
C PRO A 818 -15.16 21.55 0.84
N GLN A 819 -13.92 21.06 0.85
CA GLN A 819 -13.59 19.68 0.44
C GLN A 819 -13.78 18.67 1.60
N PRO A 820 -14.26 17.44 1.34
CA PRO A 820 -14.33 16.37 2.34
C PRO A 820 -13.08 15.47 2.35
N GLU A 821 -12.78 14.91 3.53
CA GLU A 821 -11.73 13.91 3.81
C GLU A 821 -11.98 12.53 3.16
N PRO A 822 -10.95 11.68 2.99
CA PRO A 822 -11.04 10.43 2.23
C PRO A 822 -11.55 9.25 3.07
N GLY A 823 -12.55 8.51 2.57
CA GLY A 823 -12.99 7.28 3.22
C GLY A 823 -14.17 6.53 2.60
N ASP A 824 -15.13 7.22 1.97
CA ASP A 824 -16.36 6.59 1.44
C ASP A 824 -16.50 6.77 -0.08
N ALA A 825 -16.22 5.70 -0.82
CA ALA A 825 -16.30 5.66 -2.28
C ALA A 825 -17.74 5.82 -2.82
N GLY A 826 -18.77 5.50 -2.02
CA GLY A 826 -20.17 5.69 -2.41
C GLY A 826 -20.55 7.18 -2.45
N GLN A 827 -20.19 7.91 -1.39
CA GLN A 827 -20.48 9.34 -1.26
C GLN A 827 -19.66 10.19 -2.22
N LEU A 828 -18.41 9.79 -2.52
CA LEU A 828 -17.60 10.44 -3.56
C LEU A 828 -18.28 10.36 -4.94
N LEU A 829 -18.84 9.21 -5.33
CA LEU A 829 -19.50 9.05 -6.63
C LEU A 829 -20.82 9.82 -6.74
N GLN A 830 -21.57 9.94 -5.64
CA GLN A 830 -22.81 10.73 -5.61
C GLN A 830 -22.50 12.24 -5.60
N GLY A 831 -21.57 12.69 -4.75
CA GLY A 831 -21.09 14.07 -4.76
C GLY A 831 -20.33 14.46 -6.04
N VAL A 832 -19.77 13.52 -6.80
CA VAL A 832 -19.24 13.76 -8.15
C VAL A 832 -20.38 13.88 -9.16
N ARG A 833 -21.42 13.03 -9.10
CA ARG A 833 -22.63 13.16 -9.93
C ARG A 833 -23.31 14.51 -9.76
N ASP A 834 -23.50 14.97 -8.52
CA ASP A 834 -24.22 16.20 -8.25
C ASP A 834 -23.38 17.44 -8.60
N ARG A 835 -22.07 17.43 -8.31
CA ARG A 835 -21.14 18.45 -8.81
C ARG A 835 -20.94 18.39 -10.33
N GLU A 836 -21.19 17.26 -10.98
CA GLU A 836 -21.17 17.16 -12.45
C GLU A 836 -22.49 17.60 -13.08
N ALA A 837 -23.64 17.38 -12.43
CA ALA A 837 -24.92 17.98 -12.80
C ALA A 837 -24.86 19.52 -12.69
N GLN A 838 -24.38 20.03 -11.56
CA GLN A 838 -24.12 21.47 -11.39
C GLN A 838 -23.07 22.00 -12.38
N ARG A 839 -22.01 21.23 -12.71
CA ARG A 839 -21.07 21.63 -13.78
C ARG A 839 -21.68 21.52 -15.18
N ARG A 840 -22.67 20.67 -15.44
CA ARG A 840 -23.44 20.65 -16.70
C ARG A 840 -24.34 21.88 -16.80
N GLU A 841 -25.02 22.29 -15.73
CA GLU A 841 -25.80 23.54 -15.71
C GLU A 841 -24.90 24.79 -15.78
N ALA A 842 -23.80 24.82 -15.04
CA ALA A 842 -22.81 25.90 -15.10
C ALA A 842 -22.15 25.99 -16.49
N ARG A 843 -21.85 24.86 -17.15
CA ARG A 843 -21.36 24.83 -18.54
C ARG A 843 -22.45 25.20 -19.55
N ALA A 844 -23.73 24.91 -19.29
CA ALA A 844 -24.84 25.39 -20.12
C ALA A 844 -24.96 26.93 -20.03
N ARG A 845 -24.66 27.53 -18.88
CA ARG A 845 -24.57 28.99 -18.70
C ARG A 845 -23.25 29.57 -19.26
N GLN A 846 -22.11 28.90 -19.09
CA GLN A 846 -20.80 29.33 -19.63
C GLN A 846 -20.68 29.19 -21.15
N ARG A 847 -21.44 28.30 -21.79
CA ARG A 847 -21.59 28.22 -23.25
C ARG A 847 -22.07 29.53 -23.89
N GLN A 848 -22.62 30.46 -23.11
CA GLN A 848 -23.02 31.80 -23.57
C GLN A 848 -21.99 32.91 -23.29
N SER A 849 -20.86 32.62 -22.63
CA SER A 849 -19.94 33.66 -22.13
C SER A 849 -18.43 33.32 -22.19
N GLY A 850 -18.04 32.11 -22.59
CA GLY A 850 -16.64 31.64 -22.53
C GLY A 850 -16.01 31.24 -23.87
N TYR A 851 -16.76 31.33 -24.97
CA TYR A 851 -16.19 31.26 -26.31
C TYR A 851 -15.89 32.68 -26.76
N GLU A 852 -14.66 32.91 -27.23
CA GLU A 852 -14.45 33.84 -28.34
C GLU A 852 -14.49 32.94 -29.58
N PRO A 853 -15.64 32.80 -30.27
CA PRO A 853 -15.64 32.15 -31.56
C PRO A 853 -14.69 32.94 -32.44
N VAL A 854 -13.90 32.26 -33.26
CA VAL A 854 -13.25 32.93 -34.37
C VAL A 854 -14.37 33.56 -35.19
N GLU A 855 -14.44 34.91 -35.20
CA GLU A 855 -15.55 35.62 -35.83
C GLU A 855 -15.70 35.15 -37.28
N LYS A 856 -16.97 35.07 -37.73
CA LYS A 856 -17.30 34.88 -39.15
C LYS A 856 -16.87 36.11 -39.93
N ASP A 857 -15.58 36.15 -40.25
CA ASP A 857 -14.90 37.26 -40.92
C ASP A 857 -14.94 37.11 -42.45
N TRP A 858 -15.90 36.31 -42.94
CA TRP A 858 -16.30 36.08 -44.34
C TRP A 858 -17.61 35.27 -44.41
#